data_AF-A0A951I8M9-F1
#
_entry.id   AF-A0A951I8M9-F1
#
_cell.length_a   1.000
_cell.length_b   1.000
_cell.length_c   1.000
_cell.angle_alpha   90.00
_cell.angle_beta   90.00
_cell.angle_gamma   90.00
#
_symmetry.space_group_name_H-M   'P 1'
#
loop_
_entity.id
_entity.type
_entity.pdbx_description
1 polymer ?
#
loop_
_entity_poly.entity_id
_entity_poly.type
_entity_poly.pdbx_seq_one_letter_code
_entity_poly.pdbx_strand_id
1 'polypeptide(L)'
;MNSNHGNLNRVTIATLLVALGIIYGDIGTSPLYVLKAIIGDRPVSETLVYGGVSLIFYTLLFQTTLKYIWLTLQADNQGEGGVFSLYALVRRYSKHLVIPTILGATTLLADGIITPPISVASAVEGLNTVHGLENIIVPGNALTIGIVIMILSALFFFQRFGTNAIGKTFGPVMLVWFSMLFVIGCSGIIHHPYVLKAFNPYYGYQLLIHYPRGFWLLGAVFLCTTGAEALYSDLGHCGIRNIRITWAFVKISLLVNYAGQAAWVMHSGIQHLDNINPFFEMMPDWFLIPGILIATAATIIASQALISGSYTLISEAMNLNFWPRVTVRQPSDVKGQIYIPSVNIILWFGCILMVLYFRNSSHMEAAYGFSITVAMMMTTVLLNYFLIFKLKWKQVYVTLVIGMFAIIETSFFIANVAKIRERWMFLFFELFIFMTMYIWYYARRINNRLVRFVDLGRYSPQLVELSNDDTIPKFSTHLIYLTKANSRSQIEEKIIRSILSKKPKRADVYWFLHVNRTTEPYTLEYDVSELVDDKIIKINLHIGFRIQPRTEIYFKRIVQELVQARELNLHIRPDGSTRYNSEPDFTFVVIEKFLSVENEFTLREGMLLSSYFMLKNMSLSDEKAFGLDKNDVVVEYVPLVYQPSAPIHLRRVLMMAAFVLCGSFLKAQKVDTAAADFSWVQGNNRQSGSVLSSKYFTGSVTIDAHYNYSFNHPIDHTTTGSTSTFRANEFEISYIEAGGDFHNGNSRARLMFQFGTRATGVPRNDVTALRGQYDLYNAMRYITEAYAGRHLNILQGMNIDIGLFKSYIGLLSYNNFENWNYQPSFTSDNTPWFFTGLRMQLFPSKKWQDRLKLEAWLINGWQTYGMFNEAPGIGLQVQFRPKESLSLLCSIYGGYDTPEKPSRFRFHSDNSVVLRYRNTPVASVTKAAFSLTADLGFENGAGVSPFGSVNAPAQNFVSLMAYHRLWFARDK
;
A
#
# COMPACT_ATOMS: atom_id res chain seq x y z
N MET A 1 -40.81 6.47 -9.36
CA MET A 1 -41.17 7.72 -8.62
C MET A 1 -40.08 8.77 -8.83
N ASN A 2 -40.39 9.85 -9.56
CA ASN A 2 -39.46 10.88 -10.08
C ASN A 2 -39.53 12.21 -9.29
N SER A 3 -39.33 12.22 -7.97
CA SER A 3 -39.72 13.39 -7.15
C SER A 3 -38.67 14.01 -6.23
N ASN A 4 -37.37 14.05 -6.57
CA ASN A 4 -36.41 14.83 -5.75
C ASN A 4 -35.28 15.60 -6.47
N HIS A 5 -35.13 15.52 -7.80
CA HIS A 5 -34.15 16.37 -8.52
C HIS A 5 -34.69 17.75 -8.94
N GLY A 6 -36.01 17.99 -8.85
CA GLY A 6 -36.62 19.26 -9.26
C GLY A 6 -36.28 20.48 -8.38
N ASN A 7 -35.86 20.28 -7.12
CA ASN A 7 -35.67 21.38 -6.16
C ASN A 7 -34.25 21.97 -6.12
N LEU A 8 -33.20 21.27 -6.59
CA LEU A 8 -31.81 21.78 -6.52
C LEU A 8 -31.53 22.90 -7.53
N ASN A 9 -32.27 22.95 -8.64
CA ASN A 9 -32.12 23.98 -9.68
C ASN A 9 -32.87 25.28 -9.38
N ARG A 10 -33.78 25.29 -8.40
CA ARG A 10 -34.50 26.50 -7.99
C ARG A 10 -33.60 27.31 -7.05
N VAL A 11 -33.27 28.54 -7.47
CA VAL A 11 -32.48 29.46 -6.65
C VAL A 11 -33.36 29.99 -5.52
N THR A 12 -32.98 29.68 -4.28
CA THR A 12 -33.60 30.18 -3.05
C THR A 12 -32.51 30.60 -2.07
N ILE A 13 -32.85 31.40 -1.06
CA ILE A 13 -31.88 31.80 -0.02
C ILE A 13 -31.28 30.56 0.67
N ALA A 14 -32.08 29.53 0.93
CA ALA A 14 -31.62 28.29 1.54
C ALA A 14 -30.61 27.54 0.64
N THR A 15 -30.87 27.43 -0.67
CA THR A 15 -29.93 26.75 -1.58
C THR A 15 -28.64 27.54 -1.80
N LEU A 16 -28.69 28.88 -1.73
CA LEU A 16 -27.49 29.73 -1.75
C LEU A 16 -26.66 29.56 -0.47
N LEU A 17 -27.29 29.46 0.70
CA LEU A 17 -26.58 29.19 1.96
C LEU A 17 -25.91 27.81 1.96
N VAL A 18 -26.58 26.79 1.41
CA VAL A 18 -25.98 25.45 1.26
C VAL A 18 -24.76 25.50 0.34
N ALA A 19 -24.87 26.18 -0.81
CA ALA A 19 -23.74 26.40 -1.71
C ALA A 19 -22.59 27.15 -1.02
N LEU A 20 -22.90 28.18 -0.24
CA LEU A 20 -21.91 28.95 0.51
C LEU A 20 -21.12 28.09 1.50
N GLY A 21 -21.84 27.24 2.25
CA GLY A 21 -21.28 26.40 3.31
C GLY A 21 -20.43 25.24 2.79
N ILE A 22 -20.87 24.57 1.73
CA ILE A 22 -20.21 23.35 1.23
C ILE A 22 -19.06 23.68 0.29
N ILE A 23 -19.21 24.67 -0.58
CA ILE A 23 -18.33 24.80 -1.77
C ILE A 23 -17.17 25.76 -1.55
N TYR A 24 -17.36 26.83 -0.78
CA TYR A 24 -16.38 27.91 -0.69
C TYR A 24 -15.55 27.92 0.59
N GLY A 25 -15.67 26.89 1.43
CA GLY A 25 -14.87 26.78 2.65
C GLY A 25 -13.37 26.87 2.35
N ASP A 26 -12.88 26.01 1.45
CA ASP A 26 -11.46 25.89 1.12
C ASP A 26 -10.88 27.20 0.56
N ILE A 27 -11.37 27.64 -0.60
CA ILE A 27 -10.95 28.91 -1.23
C ILE A 27 -11.26 30.13 -0.36
N GLY A 28 -12.23 30.03 0.55
CA GLY A 28 -12.63 31.10 1.46
C GLY A 28 -11.64 31.35 2.59
N THR A 29 -10.80 30.38 2.92
CA THR A 29 -9.83 30.45 4.02
C THR A 29 -8.44 30.91 3.58
N SER A 30 -8.19 31.02 2.28
CA SER A 30 -6.91 31.49 1.73
C SER A 30 -6.44 32.88 2.20
N PRO A 31 -7.32 33.84 2.61
CA PRO A 31 -6.86 35.10 3.18
C PRO A 31 -6.02 34.96 4.46
N LEU A 32 -6.10 33.83 5.16
CA LEU A 32 -5.32 33.56 6.38
C LEU A 32 -3.81 33.45 6.14
N TYR A 33 -3.39 33.09 4.92
CA TYR A 33 -1.98 32.77 4.64
C TYR A 33 -1.42 33.38 3.35
N VAL A 34 -2.25 33.70 2.34
CA VAL A 34 -1.73 34.12 1.01
C VAL A 34 -0.89 35.39 1.05
N LEU A 35 -1.35 36.47 1.69
CA LEU A 35 -0.59 37.73 1.67
C LEU A 35 0.68 37.63 2.53
N LYS A 36 0.58 36.92 3.67
CA LYS A 36 1.72 36.56 4.51
C LYS A 36 2.79 35.80 3.69
N ALA A 37 2.38 34.83 2.88
CA ALA A 37 3.27 34.05 2.00
C ALA A 37 3.92 34.87 0.88
N ILE A 38 3.18 35.84 0.31
CA ILE A 38 3.71 36.72 -0.74
C ILE A 38 4.81 37.61 -0.18
N ILE A 39 4.58 38.22 0.98
CA ILE A 39 5.55 39.14 1.57
C ILE A 39 6.70 38.34 2.20
N GLY A 40 6.41 37.45 3.16
CA GLY A 40 7.42 36.68 3.89
C GLY A 40 8.47 37.59 4.52
N ASP A 41 9.74 37.20 4.41
CA ASP A 41 10.88 37.94 4.97
C ASP A 41 11.38 39.10 4.06
N ARG A 42 10.59 39.48 3.05
CA ARG A 42 11.00 40.52 2.08
C ARG A 42 10.66 41.91 2.59
N PRO A 43 11.43 42.93 2.21
CA PRO A 43 11.12 44.31 2.56
C PRO A 43 9.79 44.72 1.94
N VAL A 44 8.92 45.27 2.78
CA VAL A 44 7.63 45.82 2.38
C VAL A 44 7.86 46.98 1.41
N SER A 45 7.26 46.90 0.23
CA SER A 45 7.35 47.91 -0.82
C SER A 45 6.06 47.95 -1.63
N GLU A 46 5.74 49.10 -2.22
CA GLU A 46 4.53 49.26 -3.05
C GLU A 46 4.51 48.23 -4.18
N THR A 47 5.65 48.01 -4.86
CA THR A 47 5.78 47.03 -5.94
C THR A 47 5.41 45.61 -5.49
N LEU A 48 5.86 45.20 -4.29
CA LEU A 48 5.59 43.87 -3.73
C LEU A 48 4.11 43.72 -3.34
N VAL A 49 3.58 44.69 -2.58
CA VAL A 49 2.23 44.60 -2.02
C VAL A 49 1.16 44.79 -3.10
N TYR A 50 1.25 45.86 -3.90
CA TYR A 50 0.27 46.12 -4.96
C TYR A 50 0.39 45.11 -6.09
N GLY A 51 1.62 44.71 -6.43
CA GLY A 51 1.84 43.66 -7.41
C GLY A 51 1.26 42.31 -6.96
N GLY A 52 1.41 41.96 -5.68
CA GLY A 52 0.86 40.73 -5.11
C GLY A 52 -0.66 40.69 -5.22
N VAL A 53 -1.35 41.76 -4.77
CA VAL A 53 -2.81 41.88 -4.87
C VAL A 53 -3.29 41.90 -6.32
N SER A 54 -2.56 42.56 -7.22
CA SER A 54 -2.83 42.55 -8.67
C SER A 54 -2.84 41.13 -9.22
N LEU A 55 -1.78 40.36 -8.93
CA LEU A 55 -1.68 38.98 -9.40
C LEU A 55 -2.76 38.08 -8.77
N ILE A 56 -3.11 38.25 -7.50
CA ILE A 56 -4.25 37.55 -6.85
C ILE A 56 -5.54 37.82 -7.62
N PHE A 57 -5.84 39.09 -7.91
CA PHE A 57 -7.05 39.49 -8.62
C PHE A 57 -7.18 38.78 -9.98
N TYR A 58 -6.12 38.82 -10.79
CA TYR A 58 -6.12 38.19 -12.11
C TYR A 58 -6.10 36.67 -12.04
N THR A 59 -5.48 36.10 -11.01
CA THR A 59 -5.46 34.65 -10.78
C THR A 59 -6.87 34.14 -10.44
N LEU A 60 -7.60 34.80 -9.53
CA LEU A 60 -9.02 34.49 -9.24
C LEU A 60 -9.96 34.74 -10.43
N LEU A 61 -9.63 35.71 -11.31
CA LEU A 61 -10.39 35.97 -12.52
C LEU A 61 -10.19 34.86 -13.57
N PHE A 62 -8.95 34.56 -13.96
CA PHE A 62 -8.68 33.61 -15.03
C PHE A 62 -8.87 32.16 -14.59
N GLN A 63 -8.31 31.77 -13.45
CA GLN A 63 -8.39 30.38 -12.98
C GLN A 63 -9.77 30.10 -12.36
N THR A 64 -10.13 30.74 -11.26
CA THR A 64 -11.37 30.36 -10.57
C THR A 64 -12.63 30.77 -11.34
N THR A 65 -12.71 32.04 -11.79
CA THR A 65 -13.94 32.54 -12.43
C THR A 65 -14.14 32.00 -13.85
N LEU A 66 -13.14 32.16 -14.73
CA LEU A 66 -13.28 31.80 -16.15
C LEU A 66 -13.11 30.30 -16.39
N LYS A 67 -12.02 29.69 -15.89
CA LYS A 67 -11.79 28.25 -16.09
C LYS A 67 -12.80 27.43 -15.29
N TYR A 68 -12.80 27.50 -13.95
CA TYR A 68 -13.62 26.57 -13.16
C TYR A 68 -15.11 26.90 -13.21
N ILE A 69 -15.51 28.11 -12.81
CA ILE A 69 -16.93 28.44 -12.59
C ILE A 69 -17.70 28.66 -13.89
N TRP A 70 -17.06 29.24 -14.91
CA TRP A 70 -17.72 29.45 -16.19
C TRP A 70 -17.61 28.24 -17.12
N LEU A 71 -16.40 27.71 -17.39
CA LEU A 71 -16.19 26.60 -18.34
C LEU A 71 -16.35 25.22 -17.71
N THR A 72 -15.55 24.87 -16.70
CA THR A 72 -15.47 23.50 -16.18
C THR A 72 -16.78 23.05 -15.55
N LEU A 73 -17.54 23.94 -14.88
CA LEU A 73 -18.88 23.60 -14.37
C LEU A 73 -19.90 23.21 -15.47
N GLN A 74 -19.65 23.53 -16.75
CA GLN A 74 -20.50 23.06 -17.86
C GLN A 74 -20.23 21.60 -18.23
N ALA A 75 -19.14 21.03 -17.74
CA ALA A 75 -18.79 19.63 -17.94
C ALA A 75 -19.38 18.74 -16.84
N ASP A 76 -20.66 18.92 -16.55
CA ASP A 76 -21.37 18.08 -15.60
C ASP A 76 -21.74 16.72 -16.21
N ASN A 77 -21.68 15.67 -15.40
CA ASN A 77 -22.10 14.33 -15.77
C ASN A 77 -23.26 13.90 -14.87
N GLN A 78 -24.49 14.10 -15.33
CA GLN A 78 -25.72 13.87 -14.54
C GLN A 78 -25.76 14.67 -13.22
N GLY A 79 -25.28 15.92 -13.26
CA GLY A 79 -25.20 16.80 -12.10
C GLY A 79 -23.94 16.65 -11.25
N GLU A 80 -23.08 15.66 -11.50
CA GLU A 80 -21.79 15.49 -10.80
C GLU A 80 -20.65 16.19 -11.57
N GLY A 81 -19.64 16.66 -10.84
CA GLY A 81 -18.45 17.31 -11.38
C GLY A 81 -17.16 16.62 -10.94
N GLY A 82 -16.01 17.24 -11.15
CA GLY A 82 -14.69 16.69 -10.80
C GLY A 82 -13.96 15.99 -11.95
N VAL A 83 -12.70 15.60 -11.68
CA VAL A 83 -11.79 15.04 -12.69
C VAL A 83 -12.29 13.73 -13.29
N PHE A 84 -12.93 12.87 -12.48
CA PHE A 84 -13.48 11.58 -12.93
C PHE A 84 -14.77 11.76 -13.73
N SER A 85 -15.65 12.68 -13.33
CA SER A 85 -16.82 13.09 -14.13
C SER A 85 -16.41 13.64 -15.49
N LEU A 86 -15.39 14.51 -15.53
CA LEU A 86 -14.84 15.03 -16.78
C LEU A 86 -14.27 13.90 -17.65
N TYR A 87 -13.46 13.01 -17.06
CA TYR A 87 -12.92 11.84 -17.74
C TYR A 87 -14.02 10.93 -18.30
N ALA A 88 -15.11 10.68 -17.56
CA ALA A 88 -16.22 9.85 -18.03
C ALA A 88 -16.85 10.41 -19.32
N LEU A 89 -16.93 11.73 -19.47
CA LEU A 89 -17.43 12.40 -20.67
C LEU A 89 -16.48 12.28 -21.87
N VAL A 90 -15.16 12.24 -21.64
CA VAL A 90 -14.14 12.29 -22.72
C VAL A 90 -13.39 10.98 -22.97
N ARG A 91 -13.51 9.97 -22.10
CA ARG A 91 -12.74 8.70 -22.16
C ARG A 91 -12.81 7.95 -23.50
N ARG A 92 -13.88 8.15 -24.27
CA ARG A 92 -14.09 7.51 -25.58
C ARG A 92 -13.19 8.07 -26.68
N TYR A 93 -12.66 9.29 -26.51
CA TYR A 93 -11.90 9.98 -27.56
C TYR A 93 -10.40 9.66 -27.54
N SER A 94 -9.84 9.26 -26.40
CA SER A 94 -8.43 8.83 -26.33
C SER A 94 -8.17 7.93 -25.12
N LYS A 95 -7.41 6.86 -25.37
CA LYS A 95 -6.95 5.91 -24.34
C LYS A 95 -5.89 6.51 -23.41
N HIS A 96 -5.22 7.60 -23.83
CA HIS A 96 -4.14 8.24 -23.07
C HIS A 96 -4.65 9.14 -21.95
N LEU A 97 -5.93 9.51 -21.95
CA LEU A 97 -6.57 10.37 -20.93
C LEU A 97 -6.62 9.73 -19.54
N VAL A 98 -6.37 8.42 -19.45
CA VAL A 98 -6.25 7.67 -18.19
C VAL A 98 -5.15 8.25 -17.31
N ILE A 99 -3.97 8.55 -17.86
CA ILE A 99 -2.82 9.00 -17.06
C ILE A 99 -3.06 10.40 -16.48
N PRO A 100 -3.49 11.42 -17.27
CA PRO A 100 -3.89 12.71 -16.71
C PRO A 100 -4.97 12.60 -15.64
N THR A 101 -5.95 11.72 -15.82
CA THR A 101 -7.03 11.52 -14.84
C THR A 101 -6.50 10.95 -13.53
N ILE A 102 -5.62 9.92 -13.58
CA ILE A 102 -5.02 9.35 -12.37
C ILE A 102 -4.15 10.39 -11.67
N LEU A 103 -3.34 11.15 -12.43
CA LEU A 103 -2.51 12.21 -11.87
C LEU A 103 -3.36 13.28 -11.17
N GLY A 104 -4.38 13.82 -11.86
CA GLY A 104 -5.26 14.85 -11.31
C GLY A 104 -6.02 14.37 -10.08
N ALA A 105 -6.57 13.15 -10.11
CA ALA A 105 -7.26 12.55 -8.97
C ALA A 105 -6.33 12.31 -7.77
N THR A 106 -5.09 11.88 -8.03
CA THR A 106 -4.09 11.66 -6.99
C THR A 106 -3.73 12.95 -6.27
N THR A 107 -3.43 14.00 -7.04
CA THR A 107 -3.04 15.31 -6.47
C THR A 107 -4.20 16.00 -5.77
N LEU A 108 -5.44 15.77 -6.22
CA LEU A 108 -6.64 16.26 -5.52
C LEU A 108 -6.91 15.50 -4.22
N LEU A 109 -6.60 14.20 -4.14
CA LEU A 109 -6.63 13.48 -2.86
C LEU A 109 -5.51 13.92 -1.91
N ALA A 110 -4.36 14.30 -2.46
CA ALA A 110 -3.24 14.83 -1.71
C ALA A 110 -3.57 16.19 -1.08
N ASP A 111 -4.36 17.03 -1.77
CA ASP A 111 -4.96 18.26 -1.23
C ASP A 111 -5.78 17.98 0.04
N GLY A 112 -6.59 16.91 0.02
CA GLY A 112 -7.33 16.39 1.18
C GLY A 112 -6.49 16.06 2.42
N ILE A 113 -5.17 15.89 2.26
CA ILE A 113 -4.21 15.63 3.34
C ILE A 113 -3.55 16.93 3.85
N ILE A 114 -3.36 17.94 2.99
CA ILE A 114 -2.61 19.16 3.32
C ILE A 114 -3.51 20.27 3.87
N THR A 115 -4.69 20.45 3.27
CA THR A 115 -5.56 21.60 3.53
C THR A 115 -6.10 21.64 4.96
N PRO A 116 -6.52 20.53 5.60
CA PRO A 116 -6.96 20.59 6.99
C PRO A 116 -5.85 21.02 7.96
N PRO A 117 -4.64 20.44 7.92
CA PRO A 117 -3.50 20.91 8.71
C PRO A 117 -3.18 22.39 8.53
N ILE A 118 -2.98 22.86 7.30
CA ILE A 118 -2.54 24.25 7.06
C ILE A 118 -3.60 25.25 7.49
N SER A 119 -4.88 25.00 7.17
CA SER A 119 -5.98 25.92 7.48
C SER A 119 -6.23 25.99 8.98
N VAL A 120 -6.31 24.85 9.67
CA VAL A 120 -6.52 24.82 11.12
C VAL A 120 -5.31 25.37 11.86
N ALA A 121 -4.09 25.07 11.42
CA ALA A 121 -2.88 25.64 12.00
C ALA A 121 -2.84 27.17 11.84
N SER A 122 -3.10 27.71 10.63
CA SER A 122 -3.11 29.17 10.41
C SER A 122 -4.18 29.90 11.24
N ALA A 123 -5.34 29.27 11.48
CA ALA A 123 -6.37 29.86 12.35
C ALA A 123 -5.94 29.87 13.83
N VAL A 124 -5.39 28.75 14.33
CA VAL A 124 -4.96 28.61 15.74
C VAL A 124 -3.72 29.46 16.04
N GLU A 125 -2.79 29.58 15.09
CA GLU A 125 -1.60 30.44 15.20
C GLU A 125 -1.97 31.92 15.33
N GLY A 126 -3.18 32.34 14.93
CA GLY A 126 -3.69 33.69 15.17
C GLY A 126 -3.79 34.07 16.65
N LEU A 127 -3.88 33.09 17.55
CA LEU A 127 -3.87 33.33 19.00
C LEU A 127 -2.54 33.93 19.49
N ASN A 128 -1.47 33.81 18.71
CA ASN A 128 -0.19 34.46 19.01
C ASN A 128 -0.29 36.00 19.00
N THR A 129 -1.24 36.59 18.28
CA THR A 129 -1.44 38.06 18.23
C THR A 129 -2.23 38.59 19.44
N VAL A 130 -2.79 37.71 20.29
CA VAL A 130 -3.59 38.14 21.45
C VAL A 130 -2.67 38.50 22.63
N HIS A 131 -2.79 39.74 23.11
CA HIS A 131 -2.09 40.20 24.30
C HIS A 131 -2.28 39.25 25.50
N GLY A 132 -1.17 38.72 26.03
CA GLY A 132 -1.14 37.73 27.12
C GLY A 132 -1.00 36.27 26.68
N LEU A 133 -1.23 35.95 25.39
CA LEU A 133 -1.03 34.61 24.82
C LEU A 133 0.20 34.51 23.90
N GLU A 134 0.82 35.63 23.54
CA GLU A 134 2.02 35.74 22.68
C GLU A 134 3.16 34.77 23.05
N ASN A 135 3.42 34.56 24.34
CA ASN A 135 4.50 33.67 24.81
C ASN A 135 4.04 32.22 25.05
N ILE A 136 2.73 31.97 25.07
CA ILE A 136 2.14 30.66 25.36
C ILE A 136 1.87 29.92 24.05
N ILE A 137 1.31 30.62 23.06
CA ILE A 137 0.89 30.07 21.77
C ILE A 137 1.83 30.58 20.69
N VAL A 138 3.01 29.97 20.62
CA VAL A 138 4.00 30.27 19.58
C VAL A 138 3.81 29.29 18.40
N PRO A 139 3.83 29.75 17.13
CA PRO A 139 3.82 28.87 15.97
C PRO A 139 4.90 27.79 16.05
N GLY A 140 4.51 26.52 15.94
CA GLY A 140 5.42 25.37 16.06
C GLY A 140 5.73 24.87 17.48
N ASN A 141 5.18 25.50 18.53
CA ASN A 141 5.26 24.97 19.90
C ASN A 141 4.38 23.71 20.07
N ALA A 142 4.77 22.82 20.99
CA ALA A 142 4.06 21.58 21.30
C ALA A 142 2.59 21.80 21.70
N LEU A 143 2.28 22.91 22.39
CA LEU A 143 0.91 23.26 22.76
C LEU A 143 0.05 23.61 21.54
N THR A 144 0.54 24.47 20.65
CA THR A 144 -0.12 24.84 19.39
C THR A 144 -0.37 23.61 18.52
N ILE A 145 0.67 22.77 18.35
CA ILE A 145 0.57 21.49 17.62
C ILE A 145 -0.47 20.57 18.27
N GLY A 146 -0.48 20.47 19.60
CA GLY A 146 -1.44 19.67 20.35
C GLY A 146 -2.89 20.11 20.14
N ILE A 147 -3.15 21.41 20.14
CA ILE A 147 -4.49 21.97 19.86
C ILE A 147 -4.92 21.64 18.43
N VAL A 148 -4.05 21.84 17.44
CA VAL A 148 -4.36 21.51 16.03
C VAL A 148 -4.66 20.02 15.86
N ILE A 149 -3.84 19.14 16.46
CA ILE A 149 -4.07 17.69 16.44
C ILE A 149 -5.39 17.32 17.12
N MET A 150 -5.74 17.97 18.23
CA MET A 150 -7.01 17.74 18.93
C MET A 150 -8.20 18.12 18.04
N ILE A 151 -8.17 19.30 17.41
CA ILE A 151 -9.23 19.78 16.50
C ILE A 151 -9.38 18.81 15.32
N LEU A 152 -8.27 18.45 14.66
CA LEU A 152 -8.29 17.51 13.53
C LEU A 152 -8.78 16.12 13.96
N SER A 153 -8.35 15.61 15.11
CA SER A 153 -8.80 14.29 15.58
C SER A 153 -10.28 14.29 15.93
N ALA A 154 -10.80 15.34 16.54
CA ALA A 154 -12.24 15.52 16.73
C ALA A 154 -12.96 15.57 15.38
N LEU A 155 -12.45 16.36 14.43
CA LEU A 155 -12.98 16.49 13.08
C LEU A 155 -13.17 15.13 12.39
N PHE A 156 -12.11 14.31 12.38
CA PHE A 156 -12.08 12.99 11.75
C PHE A 156 -12.89 11.93 12.52
N PHE A 157 -13.00 12.06 13.85
CA PHE A 157 -13.84 11.21 14.69
C PHE A 157 -15.33 11.41 14.40
N PHE A 158 -15.77 12.68 14.25
CA PHE A 158 -17.17 12.99 14.01
C PHE A 158 -17.67 12.61 12.61
N GLN A 159 -16.78 12.36 11.64
CA GLN A 159 -17.15 11.97 10.26
C GLN A 159 -18.11 10.77 10.21
N ARG A 160 -17.95 9.80 11.11
CA ARG A 160 -18.74 8.55 11.10
C ARG A 160 -20.24 8.76 11.40
N PHE A 161 -20.60 9.86 12.04
CA PHE A 161 -21.99 10.16 12.43
C PHE A 161 -22.78 10.86 11.32
N GLY A 162 -22.13 11.16 10.18
CA GLY A 162 -22.76 11.84 9.05
C GLY A 162 -22.83 13.36 9.21
N THR A 163 -22.89 14.05 8.06
CA THR A 163 -22.88 15.51 7.98
C THR A 163 -24.28 16.14 8.02
N ASN A 164 -25.34 15.36 8.24
CA ASN A 164 -26.72 15.83 8.07
C ASN A 164 -27.17 16.88 9.09
N ALA A 165 -26.75 16.73 10.36
CA ALA A 165 -27.02 17.73 11.40
C ALA A 165 -26.08 18.94 11.28
N ILE A 166 -24.82 18.70 10.89
CA ILE A 166 -23.76 19.72 10.85
C ILE A 166 -23.88 20.61 9.60
N GLY A 167 -24.23 20.04 8.45
CA GLY A 167 -24.30 20.75 7.16
C GLY A 167 -25.32 21.88 7.10
N LYS A 168 -26.39 21.84 7.92
CA LYS A 168 -27.35 22.94 8.06
C LYS A 168 -26.73 24.19 8.70
N THR A 169 -25.70 24.01 9.53
CA THR A 169 -24.99 25.10 10.23
C THR A 169 -23.86 25.71 9.40
N PHE A 170 -23.37 24.99 8.38
CA PHE A 170 -22.24 25.44 7.55
C PHE A 170 -22.54 26.72 6.78
N GLY A 171 -23.70 26.80 6.14
CA GLY A 171 -24.11 27.98 5.36
C GLY A 171 -24.10 29.28 6.18
N PRO A 172 -24.83 29.33 7.32
CA PRO A 172 -24.81 30.49 8.20
C PRO A 172 -23.42 30.89 8.71
N VAL A 173 -22.59 29.94 9.13
CA VAL A 173 -21.23 30.24 9.62
C VAL A 173 -20.35 30.82 8.51
N MET A 174 -20.41 30.24 7.30
CA MET A 174 -19.67 30.78 6.16
C MET A 174 -20.19 32.14 5.71
N LEU A 175 -21.49 32.43 5.88
CA LEU A 175 -22.03 33.77 5.61
C LEU A 175 -21.46 34.80 6.57
N VAL A 176 -21.37 34.45 7.87
CA VAL A 176 -20.71 35.29 8.88
C VAL A 176 -19.24 35.49 8.52
N TRP A 177 -18.52 34.43 8.15
CA TRP A 177 -17.12 34.51 7.73
C TRP A 177 -16.91 35.45 6.54
N PHE A 178 -17.62 35.26 5.41
CA PHE A 178 -17.45 36.11 4.23
C PHE A 178 -17.89 37.55 4.47
N SER A 179 -18.96 37.75 5.25
CA SER A 179 -19.39 39.11 5.64
C SER A 179 -18.33 39.79 6.51
N MET A 180 -17.72 39.06 7.45
CA MET A 180 -16.60 39.55 8.25
C MET A 180 -15.40 39.92 7.35
N LEU A 181 -15.01 39.06 6.40
CA LEU A 181 -13.93 39.36 5.45
C LEU A 181 -14.18 40.65 4.68
N PHE A 182 -15.41 40.85 4.21
CA PHE A 182 -15.83 42.04 3.48
C PHE A 182 -15.78 43.29 4.36
N VAL A 183 -16.35 43.26 5.58
CA VAL A 183 -16.39 44.42 6.49
C VAL A 183 -14.99 44.83 6.94
N ILE A 184 -14.15 43.88 7.38
CA ILE A 184 -12.78 44.18 7.83
C ILE A 184 -11.94 44.68 6.64
N GLY A 185 -12.10 44.06 5.46
CA GLY A 185 -11.41 44.49 4.25
C GLY A 185 -11.80 45.93 3.85
N CYS A 186 -13.10 46.26 3.86
CA CYS A 186 -13.58 47.62 3.63
C CYS A 186 -13.00 48.61 4.64
N SER A 187 -12.97 48.24 5.93
CA SER A 187 -12.36 49.08 6.98
C SER A 187 -10.90 49.41 6.66
N GLY A 188 -10.10 48.40 6.28
CA GLY A 188 -8.70 48.62 5.87
C GLY A 188 -8.57 49.53 4.65
N ILE A 189 -9.40 49.33 3.61
CA ILE A 189 -9.38 50.15 2.39
C ILE A 189 -9.69 51.63 2.68
N ILE A 190 -10.61 51.92 3.62
CA ILE A 190 -10.97 53.30 3.99
C ILE A 190 -9.74 54.05 4.53
N HIS A 191 -8.88 53.39 5.29
CA HIS A 191 -7.64 53.98 5.82
C HIS A 191 -6.57 54.23 4.74
N HIS A 192 -6.55 53.43 3.66
CA HIS A 192 -5.62 53.62 2.55
C HIS A 192 -6.26 53.35 1.17
N PRO A 193 -7.10 54.28 0.65
CA PRO A 193 -7.90 54.07 -0.57
C PRO A 193 -7.06 53.84 -1.84
N TYR A 194 -5.80 54.30 -1.85
CA TYR A 194 -4.89 54.13 -2.97
C TYR A 194 -4.57 52.66 -3.28
N VAL A 195 -4.84 51.72 -2.36
CA VAL A 195 -4.63 50.28 -2.57
C VAL A 195 -5.43 49.74 -3.76
N LEU A 196 -6.56 50.36 -4.12
CA LEU A 196 -7.40 49.95 -5.25
C LEU A 196 -6.67 50.04 -6.60
N LYS A 197 -5.57 50.82 -6.68
CA LYS A 197 -4.69 50.84 -7.85
C LYS A 197 -4.09 49.46 -8.16
N ALA A 198 -3.97 48.59 -7.16
CA ALA A 198 -3.48 47.22 -7.33
C ALA A 198 -4.32 46.39 -8.32
N PHE A 199 -5.59 46.72 -8.56
CA PHE A 199 -6.40 46.00 -9.56
C PHE A 199 -5.97 46.27 -11.02
N ASN A 200 -5.10 47.26 -11.25
CA ASN A 200 -4.49 47.48 -12.56
C ASN A 200 -3.41 46.41 -12.82
N PRO A 201 -3.42 45.71 -13.97
CA PRO A 201 -2.47 44.64 -14.28
C PRO A 201 -1.01 45.14 -14.39
N TYR A 202 -0.83 46.45 -14.56
CA TYR A 202 0.48 47.11 -14.56
C TYR A 202 1.30 46.77 -13.30
N TYR A 203 0.68 46.73 -12.12
CA TYR A 203 1.39 46.43 -10.88
C TYR A 203 1.86 44.97 -10.82
N GLY A 204 1.04 44.03 -11.30
CA GLY A 204 1.45 42.63 -11.44
C GLY A 204 2.61 42.48 -12.42
N TYR A 205 2.58 43.19 -13.56
CA TYR A 205 3.69 43.21 -14.51
C TYR A 205 4.98 43.79 -13.90
N GLN A 206 4.88 44.91 -13.18
CA GLN A 206 6.00 45.52 -12.46
C GLN A 206 6.63 44.54 -11.47
N LEU A 207 5.81 43.83 -10.70
CA LEU A 207 6.28 42.81 -9.77
C LEU A 207 6.98 41.64 -10.48
N LEU A 208 6.46 41.15 -11.59
CA LEU A 208 7.06 39.98 -12.26
C LEU A 208 8.39 40.28 -12.95
N ILE A 209 8.53 41.48 -13.52
CA ILE A 209 9.68 41.85 -14.35
C ILE A 209 10.75 42.65 -13.60
N HIS A 210 10.33 43.63 -12.79
CA HIS A 210 11.26 44.59 -12.20
C HIS A 210 11.62 44.27 -10.75
N TYR A 211 10.79 43.49 -10.03
CA TYR A 211 11.10 43.09 -8.67
C TYR A 211 12.12 41.93 -8.65
N PRO A 212 13.13 41.96 -7.77
CA PRO A 212 14.11 40.89 -7.65
C PRO A 212 13.44 39.54 -7.37
N ARG A 213 13.70 38.54 -8.23
CA ARG A 213 13.08 37.21 -8.14
C ARG A 213 11.54 37.24 -8.17
N GLY A 214 10.96 38.27 -8.80
CA GLY A 214 9.52 38.49 -8.89
C GLY A 214 8.73 37.30 -9.44
N PHE A 215 9.25 36.62 -10.46
CA PHE A 215 8.63 35.40 -11.01
C PHE A 215 8.36 34.31 -9.96
N TRP A 216 9.25 34.12 -8.97
CA TRP A 216 9.12 33.08 -7.95
C TRP A 216 8.01 33.37 -6.93
N LEU A 217 7.52 34.61 -6.86
CA LEU A 217 6.34 34.98 -6.06
C LEU A 217 5.06 34.34 -6.57
N LEU A 218 5.01 33.94 -7.85
CA LEU A 218 3.86 33.25 -8.41
C LEU A 218 3.52 31.96 -7.63
N GLY A 219 4.50 31.31 -7.01
CA GLY A 219 4.26 30.16 -6.14
C GLY A 219 3.44 30.49 -4.90
N ALA A 220 3.56 31.71 -4.35
CA ALA A 220 2.75 32.18 -3.23
C ALA A 220 1.41 32.76 -3.69
N VAL A 221 1.38 33.48 -4.81
CA VAL A 221 0.12 33.99 -5.41
C VAL A 221 -0.85 32.85 -5.73
N PHE A 222 -0.33 31.72 -6.24
CA PHE A 222 -1.12 30.54 -6.58
C PHE A 222 -2.06 30.07 -5.45
N LEU A 223 -1.62 30.24 -4.20
CA LEU A 223 -2.34 29.85 -2.99
C LEU A 223 -3.72 30.51 -2.86
N CYS A 224 -4.03 31.57 -3.60
CA CYS A 224 -5.38 32.16 -3.61
C CYS A 224 -6.43 31.35 -4.40
N THR A 225 -6.00 30.40 -5.23
CA THR A 225 -6.91 29.58 -6.08
C THR A 225 -7.11 28.17 -5.58
N THR A 226 -6.56 27.87 -4.41
CA THR A 226 -6.69 26.57 -3.78
C THR A 226 -8.16 26.36 -3.39
N GLY A 227 -8.70 25.17 -3.66
CA GLY A 227 -10.13 24.88 -3.56
C GLY A 227 -10.98 25.15 -4.81
N ALA A 228 -10.43 25.72 -5.89
CA ALA A 228 -11.17 25.81 -7.16
C ALA A 228 -11.49 24.43 -7.76
N GLU A 229 -10.64 23.43 -7.53
CA GLU A 229 -10.89 22.04 -7.94
C GLU A 229 -11.92 21.34 -7.07
N ALA A 230 -11.86 21.54 -5.75
CA ALA A 230 -12.84 21.03 -4.80
C ALA A 230 -14.25 21.53 -5.13
N LEU A 231 -14.38 22.80 -5.52
CA LEU A 231 -15.63 23.38 -6.02
C LEU A 231 -16.20 22.61 -7.21
N TYR A 232 -15.34 22.12 -8.10
CA TYR A 232 -15.80 21.35 -9.26
C TYR A 232 -16.20 19.92 -8.85
N SER A 233 -15.49 19.26 -7.94
CA SER A 233 -15.88 17.92 -7.47
C SER A 233 -17.19 17.91 -6.68
N ASP A 234 -17.51 18.99 -5.96
CA ASP A 234 -18.71 19.06 -5.10
C ASP A 234 -19.95 19.66 -5.80
N LEU A 235 -19.94 19.73 -7.14
CA LEU A 235 -21.05 20.26 -7.94
C LEU A 235 -22.39 19.55 -7.66
N GLY A 236 -22.36 18.24 -7.41
CA GLY A 236 -23.53 17.38 -7.20
C GLY A 236 -24.45 17.78 -6.04
N HIS A 237 -23.95 18.59 -5.10
CA HIS A 237 -24.69 18.99 -3.91
C HIS A 237 -25.51 20.28 -4.08
N CYS A 238 -25.06 21.21 -4.93
CA CYS A 238 -25.56 22.58 -4.92
C CYS A 238 -26.07 23.08 -6.28
N GLY A 239 -25.68 22.46 -7.39
CA GLY A 239 -26.09 22.85 -8.74
C GLY A 239 -25.42 24.13 -9.27
N ILE A 240 -25.25 24.19 -10.59
CA ILE A 240 -24.41 25.21 -11.27
C ILE A 240 -24.86 26.65 -11.00
N ARG A 241 -26.17 26.92 -10.99
CA ARG A 241 -26.70 28.29 -10.88
C ARG A 241 -26.48 28.90 -9.49
N ASN A 242 -26.64 28.10 -8.44
CA ASN A 242 -26.40 28.55 -7.07
C ASN A 242 -24.92 28.93 -6.91
N ILE A 243 -24.01 28.09 -7.40
CA ILE A 243 -22.55 28.33 -7.39
C ILE A 243 -22.19 29.65 -8.11
N ARG A 244 -22.73 29.90 -9.30
CA ARG A 244 -22.39 31.13 -10.03
C ARG A 244 -22.79 32.41 -9.28
N ILE A 245 -23.93 32.39 -8.58
CA ILE A 245 -24.43 33.55 -7.84
C ILE A 245 -23.63 33.75 -6.56
N THR A 246 -23.45 32.69 -5.76
CA THR A 246 -22.67 32.76 -4.51
C THR A 246 -21.21 33.15 -4.76
N TRP A 247 -20.63 32.72 -5.87
CA TRP A 247 -19.26 33.09 -6.24
C TRP A 247 -19.07 34.60 -6.35
N ALA A 248 -20.05 35.35 -6.86
CA ALA A 248 -19.91 36.80 -6.98
C ALA A 248 -19.68 37.44 -5.60
N PHE A 249 -20.46 37.03 -4.59
CA PHE A 249 -20.32 37.50 -3.22
C PHE A 249 -18.99 37.05 -2.59
N VAL A 250 -18.62 35.78 -2.75
CA VAL A 250 -17.36 35.22 -2.22
C VAL A 250 -16.15 35.93 -2.83
N LYS A 251 -16.11 36.07 -4.16
CA LYS A 251 -15.03 36.75 -4.88
C LYS A 251 -14.86 38.19 -4.41
N ILE A 252 -15.96 38.95 -4.28
CA ILE A 252 -15.91 40.33 -3.80
C ILE A 252 -15.35 40.38 -2.38
N SER A 253 -15.82 39.51 -1.48
CA SER A 253 -15.36 39.44 -0.09
C SER A 253 -13.86 39.13 0.00
N LEU A 254 -13.37 38.16 -0.78
CA LEU A 254 -11.95 37.81 -0.85
C LEU A 254 -11.09 38.97 -1.37
N LEU A 255 -11.47 39.58 -2.49
CA LEU A 255 -10.72 40.69 -3.10
C LEU A 255 -10.66 41.92 -2.20
N VAL A 256 -11.79 42.26 -1.56
CA VAL A 256 -11.87 43.37 -0.61
C VAL A 256 -11.00 43.08 0.62
N ASN A 257 -10.98 41.84 1.11
CA ASN A 257 -10.11 41.46 2.22
C ASN A 257 -8.62 41.54 1.86
N TYR A 258 -8.21 41.02 0.70
CA TYR A 258 -6.82 41.13 0.24
C TYR A 258 -6.38 42.59 0.05
N ALA A 259 -7.26 43.44 -0.49
CA ALA A 259 -7.00 44.87 -0.60
C ALA A 259 -6.93 45.54 0.79
N GLY A 260 -7.78 45.14 1.74
CA GLY A 260 -7.73 45.64 3.13
C GLY A 260 -6.45 45.26 3.85
N GLN A 261 -6.00 44.01 3.73
CA GLN A 261 -4.72 43.57 4.29
C GLN A 261 -3.54 44.34 3.67
N ALA A 262 -3.55 44.54 2.35
CA ALA A 262 -2.54 45.34 1.67
C ALA A 262 -2.55 46.81 2.09
N ALA A 263 -3.75 47.39 2.30
CA ALA A 263 -3.89 48.74 2.82
C ALA A 263 -3.31 48.88 4.23
N TRP A 264 -3.58 47.91 5.10
CA TRP A 264 -3.01 47.87 6.44
C TRP A 264 -1.48 47.80 6.38
N VAL A 265 -0.91 46.86 5.62
CA VAL A 265 0.56 46.72 5.48
C VAL A 265 1.22 48.02 5.01
N MET A 266 0.61 48.72 4.04
CA MET A 266 1.15 49.99 3.53
C MET A 266 0.99 51.15 4.51
N HIS A 267 -0.04 51.13 5.36
CA HIS A 267 -0.29 52.17 6.35
C HIS A 267 0.55 52.01 7.62
N SER A 268 0.82 50.77 8.05
CA SER A 268 1.51 50.47 9.31
C SER A 268 2.98 50.89 9.34
N GLY A 269 3.60 51.20 8.19
CA GLY A 269 5.00 51.66 8.11
C GLY A 269 6.05 50.60 8.46
N ILE A 270 5.64 49.33 8.56
CA ILE A 270 6.50 48.20 8.93
C ILE A 270 7.45 47.87 7.76
N GLN A 271 8.72 47.64 8.04
CA GLN A 271 9.71 47.29 7.00
C GLN A 271 9.72 45.80 6.64
N HIS A 272 9.50 44.90 7.61
CA HIS A 272 9.49 43.44 7.43
C HIS A 272 8.39 42.82 8.27
N LEU A 273 7.83 41.69 7.81
CA LEU A 273 6.65 41.09 8.44
C LEU A 273 6.96 40.14 9.60
N ASP A 274 8.23 39.88 9.96
CA ASP A 274 8.71 39.21 11.20
C ASP A 274 7.72 38.26 11.94
N ASN A 275 7.16 37.28 11.21
CA ASN A 275 6.14 36.31 11.66
C ASN A 275 4.73 36.85 12.02
N ILE A 276 4.50 38.13 11.84
CA ILE A 276 3.21 38.79 11.98
C ILE A 276 2.27 38.34 10.83
N ASN A 277 0.99 38.12 11.15
CA ASN A 277 -0.01 37.77 10.15
C ASN A 277 -0.89 39.00 9.85
N PRO A 278 -0.81 39.62 8.65
CA PRO A 278 -1.58 40.82 8.30
C PRO A 278 -3.09 40.63 8.47
N PHE A 279 -3.58 39.40 8.34
CA PHE A 279 -4.99 39.09 8.49
C PHE A 279 -5.54 39.36 9.89
N PHE A 280 -4.78 38.97 10.93
CA PHE A 280 -5.20 39.13 12.32
C PHE A 280 -4.89 40.54 12.83
N GLU A 281 -3.77 41.14 12.42
CA GLU A 281 -3.39 42.49 12.85
C GLU A 281 -4.26 43.62 12.31
N MET A 282 -4.90 43.43 11.15
CA MET A 282 -5.84 44.43 10.64
C MET A 282 -7.15 44.47 11.43
N MET A 283 -7.37 43.53 12.36
CA MET A 283 -8.57 43.47 13.20
C MET A 283 -8.41 44.36 14.44
N PRO A 284 -9.47 45.02 14.91
CA PRO A 284 -9.45 45.70 16.20
C PRO A 284 -9.24 44.72 17.37
N ASP A 285 -8.52 45.12 18.41
CA ASP A 285 -8.18 44.28 19.58
C ASP A 285 -9.41 43.60 20.22
N TRP A 286 -10.52 44.35 20.35
CA TRP A 286 -11.76 43.83 20.94
C TRP A 286 -12.40 42.69 20.13
N PHE A 287 -12.13 42.66 18.82
CA PHE A 287 -12.72 41.69 17.89
C PHE A 287 -11.78 40.52 17.58
N LEU A 288 -10.50 40.59 17.98
CA LEU A 288 -9.49 39.60 17.63
C LEU A 288 -9.87 38.17 18.06
N ILE A 289 -10.27 37.97 19.33
CA ILE A 289 -10.69 36.65 19.84
C ILE A 289 -11.96 36.13 19.11
N PRO A 290 -13.05 36.91 19.00
CA PRO A 290 -14.19 36.54 18.15
C PRO A 290 -13.78 36.18 16.71
N GLY A 291 -12.89 36.96 16.09
CA GLY A 291 -12.38 36.76 14.74
C GLY A 291 -11.64 35.43 14.59
N ILE A 292 -10.79 35.07 15.56
CA ILE A 292 -10.07 33.78 15.58
C ILE A 292 -11.03 32.59 15.75
N LEU A 293 -12.06 32.72 16.58
CA LEU A 293 -13.08 31.68 16.73
C LEU A 293 -13.87 31.48 15.42
N ILE A 294 -14.26 32.56 14.75
CA ILE A 294 -14.93 32.49 13.44
C ILE A 294 -13.97 31.88 12.40
N ALA A 295 -12.70 32.28 12.38
CA ALA A 295 -11.69 31.71 11.48
C ALA A 295 -11.51 30.20 11.70
N THR A 296 -11.44 29.77 12.95
CA THR A 296 -11.31 28.34 13.30
C THR A 296 -12.56 27.55 12.92
N ALA A 297 -13.75 28.12 13.10
CA ALA A 297 -14.99 27.52 12.63
C ALA A 297 -15.01 27.40 11.08
N ALA A 298 -14.58 28.44 10.37
CA ALA A 298 -14.49 28.43 8.90
C ALA A 298 -13.49 27.38 8.39
N THR A 299 -12.33 27.24 9.03
CA THR A 299 -11.31 26.24 8.63
C THR A 299 -11.72 24.81 8.96
N ILE A 300 -12.47 24.59 10.04
CA ILE A 300 -13.16 23.32 10.33
C ILE A 300 -14.14 22.98 9.20
N ILE A 301 -14.98 23.93 8.77
CA ILE A 301 -15.95 23.72 7.67
C ILE A 301 -15.24 23.46 6.33
N ALA A 302 -14.19 24.22 6.02
CA ALA A 302 -13.36 24.02 4.84
C ALA A 302 -12.77 22.60 4.79
N SER A 303 -12.23 22.16 5.93
CA SER A 303 -11.68 20.81 6.08
C SER A 303 -12.75 19.73 5.90
N GLN A 304 -13.96 19.93 6.45
CA GLN A 304 -15.09 19.01 6.30
C GLN A 304 -15.50 18.83 4.84
N ALA A 305 -15.64 19.94 4.10
CA ALA A 305 -16.01 19.91 2.68
C ALA A 305 -15.01 19.07 1.87
N LEU A 306 -13.71 19.32 2.06
CA LEU A 306 -12.66 18.61 1.33
C LEU A 306 -12.56 17.12 1.69
N ILE A 307 -12.76 16.76 2.97
CA ILE A 307 -12.81 15.36 3.41
C ILE A 307 -14.00 14.65 2.75
N SER A 308 -15.18 15.30 2.72
CA SER A 308 -16.37 14.77 2.05
C SER A 308 -16.15 14.62 0.54
N GLY A 309 -15.57 15.63 -0.11
CA GLY A 309 -15.20 15.58 -1.54
C GLY A 309 -14.23 14.44 -1.86
N SER A 310 -13.29 14.14 -0.96
CA SER A 310 -12.37 13.00 -1.10
C SER A 310 -13.11 11.66 -1.08
N TYR A 311 -14.16 11.50 -0.27
CA TYR A 311 -15.00 10.29 -0.29
C TYR A 311 -15.78 10.15 -1.61
N THR A 312 -16.33 11.26 -2.11
CA THR A 312 -17.01 11.29 -3.42
C THR A 312 -16.05 10.89 -4.53
N LEU A 313 -14.84 11.47 -4.55
CA LEU A 313 -13.81 11.16 -5.53
C LEU A 313 -13.40 9.68 -5.51
N ILE A 314 -13.18 9.09 -4.33
CA ILE A 314 -12.87 7.65 -4.22
C ILE A 314 -14.06 6.78 -4.66
N SER A 315 -15.29 7.18 -4.34
CA SER A 315 -16.50 6.50 -4.81
C SER A 315 -16.60 6.49 -6.34
N GLU A 316 -16.34 7.63 -6.99
CA GLU A 316 -16.28 7.74 -8.45
C GLU A 316 -15.13 6.90 -9.04
N ALA A 317 -13.96 6.92 -8.41
CA ALA A 317 -12.80 6.13 -8.80
C ALA A 317 -13.12 4.62 -8.76
N MET A 318 -13.84 4.14 -7.74
CA MET A 318 -14.30 2.75 -7.66
C MET A 318 -15.24 2.40 -8.82
N ASN A 319 -16.19 3.28 -9.13
CA ASN A 319 -17.15 3.08 -10.23
C ASN A 319 -16.47 3.03 -11.60
N LEU A 320 -15.42 3.83 -11.80
CA LEU A 320 -14.62 3.85 -13.02
C LEU A 320 -13.48 2.81 -13.03
N ASN A 321 -13.39 1.94 -12.03
CA ASN A 321 -12.36 0.91 -11.87
C ASN A 321 -10.92 1.44 -11.71
N PHE A 322 -10.76 2.66 -11.20
CA PHE A 322 -9.47 3.20 -10.78
C PHE A 322 -9.10 2.85 -9.34
N TRP A 323 -10.05 2.49 -8.48
CA TRP A 323 -9.78 2.18 -7.07
C TRP A 323 -10.29 0.80 -6.65
N PRO A 324 -9.61 0.10 -5.70
CA PRO A 324 -10.13 -1.10 -5.07
C PRO A 324 -11.49 -0.88 -4.41
N ARG A 325 -12.33 -1.93 -4.40
CA ARG A 325 -13.62 -1.84 -3.71
C ARG A 325 -13.36 -1.73 -2.21
N VAL A 326 -13.90 -0.69 -1.59
CA VAL A 326 -13.82 -0.45 -0.14
C VAL A 326 -15.22 -0.34 0.45
N THR A 327 -15.32 -0.49 1.77
CA THR A 327 -16.61 -0.37 2.45
C THR A 327 -17.12 1.06 2.35
N VAL A 328 -18.34 1.22 1.84
CA VAL A 328 -19.02 2.52 1.77
C VAL A 328 -20.23 2.49 2.70
N ARG A 329 -20.29 3.43 3.64
CA ARG A 329 -21.44 3.65 4.52
C ARG A 329 -22.13 4.94 4.13
N GLN A 330 -23.46 4.97 4.23
CA GLN A 330 -24.27 6.17 4.01
C GLN A 330 -24.97 6.47 5.34
N PRO A 331 -24.47 7.43 6.13
CA PRO A 331 -25.01 7.69 7.47
C PRO A 331 -26.40 8.34 7.48
N SER A 332 -26.88 8.85 6.34
CA SER A 332 -28.16 9.52 6.24
C SER A 332 -28.93 9.14 4.97
N ASP A 333 -30.25 9.33 5.02
CA ASP A 333 -31.15 9.15 3.88
C ASP A 333 -30.99 10.26 2.82
N VAL A 334 -30.16 11.27 3.10
CA VAL A 334 -29.86 12.36 2.16
C VAL A 334 -28.79 11.91 1.18
N LYS A 335 -29.26 11.74 -0.04
CA LYS A 335 -28.51 11.41 -1.25
C LYS A 335 -27.27 12.29 -1.44
N GLY A 336 -26.09 11.81 -1.00
CA GLY A 336 -24.79 12.47 -1.22
C GLY A 336 -23.81 12.39 -0.04
N GLN A 337 -24.26 11.99 1.15
CA GLN A 337 -23.37 11.86 2.31
C GLN A 337 -22.74 10.46 2.34
N ILE A 338 -21.53 10.38 1.78
CA ILE A 338 -20.75 9.15 1.70
C ILE A 338 -19.74 9.14 2.84
N TYR A 339 -19.64 8.05 3.59
CA TYR A 339 -18.58 7.83 4.58
C TYR A 339 -17.79 6.58 4.20
N ILE A 340 -16.48 6.75 3.99
CA ILE A 340 -15.56 5.66 3.66
C ILE A 340 -14.54 5.52 4.81
N PRO A 341 -14.71 4.53 5.72
CA PRO A 341 -13.88 4.42 6.92
C PRO A 341 -12.38 4.32 6.63
N SER A 342 -11.99 3.57 5.60
CA SER A 342 -10.58 3.40 5.23
C SER A 342 -9.94 4.70 4.77
N VAL A 343 -10.63 5.47 3.92
CA VAL A 343 -10.17 6.77 3.43
C VAL A 343 -10.10 7.78 4.58
N ASN A 344 -11.08 7.77 5.48
CA ASN A 344 -11.08 8.62 6.68
C ASN A 344 -9.81 8.43 7.53
N ILE A 345 -9.42 7.18 7.77
CA ILE A 345 -8.23 6.85 8.57
C ILE A 345 -6.95 7.26 7.83
N ILE A 346 -6.87 7.01 6.51
CA ILE A 346 -5.71 7.40 5.69
C ILE A 346 -5.54 8.93 5.69
N LEU A 347 -6.62 9.68 5.47
CA LEU A 347 -6.60 11.14 5.49
C LEU A 347 -6.26 11.68 6.88
N TRP A 348 -6.85 11.13 7.95
CA TRP A 348 -6.54 11.52 9.33
C TRP A 348 -5.05 11.32 9.64
N PHE A 349 -4.52 10.12 9.38
CA PHE A 349 -3.11 9.81 9.60
C PHE A 349 -2.20 10.74 8.79
N GLY A 350 -2.53 10.98 7.53
CA GLY A 350 -1.82 11.94 6.68
C GLY A 350 -1.81 13.35 7.28
N CYS A 351 -2.95 13.84 7.74
CA CYS A 351 -3.07 15.16 8.36
C CYS A 351 -2.20 15.27 9.63
N ILE A 352 -2.24 14.25 10.51
CA ILE A 352 -1.43 14.25 11.73
C ILE A 352 0.07 14.24 11.40
N LEU A 353 0.49 13.41 10.44
CA LEU A 353 1.88 13.36 10.01
C LEU A 353 2.35 14.71 9.45
N MET A 354 1.51 15.40 8.67
CA MET A 354 1.80 16.73 8.14
C MET A 354 2.03 17.76 9.25
N VAL A 355 1.15 17.79 10.26
CA VAL A 355 1.30 18.70 11.41
C VAL A 355 2.60 18.40 12.18
N LEU A 356 2.90 17.13 12.44
CA LEU A 356 4.09 16.74 13.20
C LEU A 356 5.40 17.02 12.45
N TYR A 357 5.39 16.88 11.12
CA TYR A 357 6.57 17.08 10.28
C TYR A 357 6.88 18.57 10.07
N PHE A 358 5.91 19.36 9.62
CA PHE A 358 6.14 20.77 9.27
C PHE A 358 6.05 21.71 10.46
N ARG A 359 5.28 21.35 11.51
CA ARG A 359 5.09 22.07 12.79
C ARG A 359 4.47 23.47 12.72
N ASN A 360 4.77 24.27 11.71
CA ASN A 360 4.32 25.65 11.52
C ASN A 360 3.63 25.78 10.15
N SER A 361 2.54 26.55 10.08
CA SER A 361 1.78 26.79 8.86
C SER A 361 2.63 27.35 7.71
N SER A 362 3.59 28.23 7.99
CA SER A 362 4.44 28.84 6.95
C SER A 362 5.38 27.82 6.27
N HIS A 363 5.80 26.76 6.97
CA HIS A 363 6.52 25.66 6.34
C HIS A 363 5.60 24.75 5.51
N MET A 364 4.30 24.67 5.86
CA MET A 364 3.30 23.92 5.10
C MET A 364 2.91 24.64 3.79
N GLU A 365 2.84 25.98 3.79
CA GLU A 365 2.57 26.80 2.60
C GLU A 365 3.54 26.46 1.46
N ALA A 366 4.82 26.32 1.84
CA ALA A 366 5.89 25.99 0.93
C ALA A 366 5.84 24.55 0.44
N ALA A 367 4.91 23.68 0.88
CA ALA A 367 4.69 22.30 0.40
C ALA A 367 3.43 22.14 -0.47
N TYR A 368 2.44 23.00 -0.26
CA TYR A 368 1.08 22.88 -0.77
C TYR A 368 0.91 23.15 -2.29
N GLY A 369 1.55 24.19 -2.83
CA GLY A 369 1.21 24.70 -4.17
C GLY A 369 1.55 23.80 -5.38
N PHE A 370 2.36 22.74 -5.22
CA PHE A 370 2.84 21.92 -6.34
C PHE A 370 1.77 20.95 -6.82
N SER A 371 1.19 20.20 -5.89
CA SER A 371 0.20 19.14 -6.12
C SER A 371 -1.03 19.69 -6.84
N ILE A 372 -1.61 20.77 -6.31
CA ILE A 372 -2.80 21.38 -6.90
C ILE A 372 -2.50 21.95 -8.29
N THR A 373 -1.30 22.50 -8.52
CA THR A 373 -0.95 22.99 -9.88
C THR A 373 -0.95 21.85 -10.89
N VAL A 374 -0.41 20.68 -10.54
CA VAL A 374 -0.46 19.49 -11.40
C VAL A 374 -1.91 19.07 -11.66
N ALA A 375 -2.75 19.07 -10.62
CA ALA A 375 -4.16 18.76 -10.72
C ALA A 375 -4.89 19.68 -11.73
N MET A 376 -4.66 21.00 -11.60
CA MET A 376 -5.22 22.01 -12.49
C MET A 376 -4.77 21.81 -13.95
N MET A 377 -3.50 21.48 -14.17
CA MET A 377 -2.97 21.18 -15.51
C MET A 377 -3.65 19.95 -16.12
N MET A 378 -3.85 18.88 -15.33
CA MET A 378 -4.54 17.69 -15.81
C MET A 378 -6.01 17.97 -16.15
N THR A 379 -6.68 18.80 -15.35
CA THR A 379 -8.04 19.29 -15.64
C THR A 379 -8.06 20.09 -16.94
N THR A 380 -7.06 20.94 -17.22
CA THR A 380 -6.94 21.69 -18.48
C THR A 380 -6.78 20.76 -19.68
N VAL A 381 -5.99 19.69 -19.57
CA VAL A 381 -5.86 18.66 -20.62
C VAL A 381 -7.20 17.97 -20.90
N LEU A 382 -7.94 17.58 -19.87
CA LEU A 382 -9.25 16.94 -20.02
C LEU A 382 -10.30 17.91 -20.58
N LEU A 383 -10.28 19.16 -20.13
CA LEU A 383 -11.17 20.23 -20.58
C LEU A 383 -10.97 20.52 -22.07
N ASN A 384 -9.74 20.51 -22.57
CA ASN A 384 -9.45 20.65 -23.99
C ASN A 384 -10.23 19.64 -24.85
N TYR A 385 -10.22 18.35 -24.45
CA TYR A 385 -10.99 17.32 -25.15
C TYR A 385 -12.51 17.53 -25.04
N PHE A 386 -12.98 18.01 -23.89
CA PHE A 386 -14.40 18.32 -23.71
C PHE A 386 -14.85 19.45 -24.64
N LEU A 387 -14.10 20.55 -24.72
CA LEU A 387 -14.42 21.69 -25.59
C LEU A 387 -14.41 21.30 -27.08
N ILE A 388 -13.42 20.52 -27.51
CA ILE A 388 -13.28 20.09 -28.93
C ILE A 388 -14.36 19.06 -29.30
N PHE A 389 -14.53 18.01 -28.50
CA PHE A 389 -15.31 16.84 -28.94
C PHE A 389 -16.73 16.77 -28.41
N LYS A 390 -17.03 17.41 -27.28
CA LYS A 390 -18.39 17.47 -26.70
C LYS A 390 -19.09 18.77 -27.07
N LEU A 391 -18.48 19.92 -26.77
CA LEU A 391 -19.06 21.22 -27.12
C LEU A 391 -18.82 21.63 -28.59
N LYS A 392 -17.92 20.93 -29.31
CA LYS A 392 -17.64 21.16 -30.73
C LYS A 392 -17.22 22.60 -31.05
N TRP A 393 -16.49 23.24 -30.14
CA TRP A 393 -15.96 24.58 -30.38
C TRP A 393 -14.91 24.57 -31.49
N LYS A 394 -14.80 25.67 -32.26
CA LYS A 394 -13.77 25.79 -33.29
C LYS A 394 -12.39 25.74 -32.63
N GLN A 395 -11.48 24.95 -33.23
CA GLN A 395 -10.17 24.68 -32.66
C GLN A 395 -9.36 25.93 -32.35
N VAL A 396 -9.49 27.01 -33.15
CA VAL A 396 -8.81 28.29 -32.91
C VAL A 396 -9.18 28.90 -31.56
N TYR A 397 -10.47 28.94 -31.22
CA TYR A 397 -10.92 29.49 -29.94
C TYR A 397 -10.50 28.61 -28.76
N VAL A 398 -10.54 27.28 -28.94
CA VAL A 398 -10.07 26.35 -27.91
C VAL A 398 -8.59 26.54 -27.66
N THR A 399 -7.76 26.61 -28.71
CA THR A 399 -6.31 26.82 -28.57
C THR A 399 -5.99 28.14 -27.88
N LEU A 400 -6.74 29.21 -28.15
CA LEU A 400 -6.54 30.51 -27.50
C LEU A 400 -6.87 30.43 -26.00
N VAL A 401 -8.05 29.89 -25.65
CA VAL A 401 -8.50 29.78 -24.25
C VAL A 401 -7.62 28.82 -23.44
N ILE A 402 -7.36 27.62 -23.99
CA ILE A 402 -6.49 26.63 -23.35
C ILE A 402 -5.04 27.11 -23.29
N GLY A 403 -4.56 27.81 -24.32
CA GLY A 403 -3.22 28.41 -24.34
C GLY A 403 -3.04 29.42 -23.21
N MET A 404 -4.04 30.27 -22.96
CA MET A 404 -4.03 31.20 -21.83
C MET A 404 -3.93 30.48 -20.49
N PHE A 405 -4.76 29.46 -20.24
CA PHE A 405 -4.69 28.68 -18.99
C PHE A 405 -3.37 27.93 -18.84
N ALA A 406 -2.89 27.31 -19.92
CA ALA A 406 -1.63 26.58 -19.93
C ALA A 406 -0.42 27.48 -19.63
N ILE A 407 -0.39 28.72 -20.14
CA ILE A 407 0.69 29.68 -19.83
C ILE A 407 0.70 30.03 -18.34
N ILE A 408 -0.47 30.34 -17.77
CA ILE A 408 -0.60 30.69 -16.35
C ILE A 408 -0.21 29.51 -15.46
N GLU A 409 -0.76 28.33 -15.74
CA GLU A 409 -0.50 27.10 -14.97
C GLU A 409 0.95 26.63 -15.08
N THR A 410 1.54 26.69 -16.27
CA THR A 410 2.97 26.36 -16.45
C THR A 410 3.85 27.33 -15.68
N SER A 411 3.49 28.61 -15.63
CA SER A 411 4.22 29.61 -14.82
C SER A 411 4.14 29.29 -13.32
N PHE A 412 2.95 28.95 -12.81
CA PHE A 412 2.78 28.47 -11.43
C PHE A 412 3.53 27.17 -11.15
N PHE A 413 3.54 26.26 -12.13
CA PHE A 413 4.24 24.98 -12.02
C PHE A 413 5.74 25.20 -11.87
N ILE A 414 6.35 25.99 -12.77
CA ILE A 414 7.78 26.32 -12.70
C ILE A 414 8.12 26.98 -11.35
N ALA A 415 7.31 27.95 -10.90
CA ALA A 415 7.54 28.65 -9.64
C ALA A 415 7.44 27.70 -8.41
N ASN A 416 6.53 26.72 -8.43
CA ASN A 416 6.36 25.74 -7.36
C ASN A 416 7.36 24.58 -7.41
N VAL A 417 7.81 24.16 -8.60
CA VAL A 417 8.78 23.06 -8.79
C VAL A 417 10.11 23.37 -8.11
N ALA A 418 10.57 24.63 -8.12
CA ALA A 418 11.82 24.98 -7.44
C ALA A 418 11.78 24.74 -5.92
N LYS A 419 10.58 24.65 -5.32
CA LYS A 419 10.39 24.36 -3.89
C LYS A 419 10.34 22.85 -3.59
N ILE A 420 10.48 21.96 -4.58
CA ILE A 420 10.42 20.49 -4.40
C ILE A 420 11.49 19.96 -3.43
N ARG A 421 12.64 20.63 -3.28
CA ARG A 421 13.71 20.20 -2.35
C ARG A 421 13.19 20.08 -0.91
N GLU A 422 12.23 20.91 -0.53
CA GLU A 422 11.60 20.94 0.80
C GLU A 422 10.44 19.93 0.94
N ARG A 423 10.07 19.23 -0.15
CA ARG A 423 8.80 18.46 -0.28
C ARG A 423 8.97 16.99 -0.64
N TRP A 424 10.19 16.47 -0.76
CA TRP A 424 10.42 15.11 -1.31
C TRP A 424 9.68 14.01 -0.55
N MET A 425 9.42 14.21 0.75
CA MET A 425 8.65 13.27 1.57
C MET A 425 7.16 13.24 1.21
N PHE A 426 6.57 14.39 0.83
CA PHE A 426 5.15 14.44 0.44
C PHE A 426 4.89 13.76 -0.90
N LEU A 427 5.84 13.85 -1.83
CA LEU A 427 5.78 13.14 -3.12
C LEU A 427 5.67 11.62 -2.97
N PHE A 428 6.13 11.06 -1.85
CA PHE A 428 5.98 9.62 -1.57
C PHE A 428 4.50 9.23 -1.37
N PHE A 429 3.71 10.08 -0.69
CA PHE A 429 2.28 9.85 -0.51
C PHE A 429 1.52 9.92 -1.83
N GLU A 430 1.82 10.92 -2.65
CA GLU A 430 1.23 11.04 -3.99
C GLU A 430 1.60 9.85 -4.86
N LEU A 431 2.87 9.44 -4.85
CA LEU A 431 3.33 8.27 -5.59
C LEU A 431 2.60 7.00 -5.16
N PHE A 432 2.34 6.84 -3.86
CA PHE A 432 1.59 5.70 -3.32
C PHE A 432 0.13 5.66 -3.83
N ILE A 433 -0.59 6.79 -3.76
CA ILE A 433 -1.96 6.90 -4.27
C ILE A 433 -1.99 6.68 -5.80
N PHE A 434 -1.05 7.31 -6.53
CA PHE A 434 -0.89 7.14 -7.97
C PHE A 434 -0.67 5.68 -8.34
N MET A 435 0.27 5.00 -7.68
CA MET A 435 0.59 3.59 -7.96
C MET A 435 -0.59 2.69 -7.64
N THR A 436 -1.34 2.95 -6.58
CA THR A 436 -2.57 2.20 -6.25
C THR A 436 -3.57 2.28 -7.39
N MET A 437 -3.86 3.49 -7.90
CA MET A 437 -4.78 3.69 -9.02
C MET A 437 -4.27 3.10 -10.33
N TYR A 438 -2.99 3.31 -10.62
CA TYR A 438 -2.33 2.82 -11.82
C TYR A 438 -2.33 1.29 -11.88
N ILE A 439 -1.86 0.64 -10.83
CA ILE A 439 -1.80 -0.83 -10.73
C ILE A 439 -3.22 -1.39 -10.84
N TRP A 440 -4.19 -0.83 -10.10
CA TRP A 440 -5.56 -1.34 -10.12
C TRP A 440 -6.20 -1.25 -11.52
N TYR A 441 -6.11 -0.10 -12.18
CA TYR A 441 -6.69 0.11 -13.50
C TYR A 441 -6.07 -0.83 -14.56
N TYR A 442 -4.74 -0.89 -14.64
CA TYR A 442 -4.06 -1.68 -15.66
C TYR A 442 -4.16 -3.19 -15.39
N ALA A 443 -4.03 -3.63 -14.13
CA ALA A 443 -4.14 -5.05 -13.78
C ALA A 443 -5.56 -5.58 -14.01
N ARG A 444 -6.58 -4.79 -13.67
CA ARG A 444 -7.97 -5.17 -13.93
C ARG A 444 -8.27 -5.25 -15.42
N ARG A 445 -7.67 -4.39 -16.23
CA ARG A 445 -7.76 -4.46 -17.70
C ARG A 445 -7.14 -5.75 -18.24
N ILE A 446 -5.99 -6.20 -17.70
CA ILE A 446 -5.39 -7.49 -18.06
C ILE A 446 -6.32 -8.63 -17.65
N ASN A 447 -6.81 -8.62 -16.41
CA ASN A 447 -7.71 -9.66 -15.89
C ASN A 447 -9.01 -9.78 -16.70
N ASN A 448 -9.58 -8.67 -17.16
CA ASN A 448 -10.79 -8.67 -17.98
C ASN A 448 -10.56 -9.24 -19.39
N ARG A 449 -9.37 -9.09 -19.97
CA ARG A 449 -9.03 -9.68 -21.28
C ARG A 449 -8.96 -11.20 -21.27
N LEU A 450 -8.72 -11.78 -20.09
CA LEU A 450 -8.59 -13.23 -19.89
C LEU A 450 -9.93 -13.91 -19.56
N VAL A 451 -11.01 -13.13 -19.39
CA VAL A 451 -12.34 -13.70 -19.16
C VAL A 451 -12.93 -14.14 -20.51
N ARG A 452 -13.20 -15.44 -20.63
CA ARG A 452 -13.92 -16.03 -21.76
C ARG A 452 -15.39 -16.22 -21.40
N PHE A 453 -16.27 -15.82 -22.30
CA PHE A 453 -17.71 -16.02 -22.20
C PHE A 453 -18.14 -17.16 -23.12
N VAL A 454 -19.07 -17.99 -22.65
CA VAL A 454 -19.67 -19.09 -23.40
C VAL A 454 -21.18 -18.95 -23.38
N ASP A 455 -21.85 -19.49 -24.41
CA ASP A 455 -23.30 -19.54 -24.46
C ASP A 455 -23.84 -20.66 -23.55
N LEU A 456 -24.78 -20.30 -22.68
CA LEU A 456 -25.43 -21.14 -21.70
C LEU A 456 -26.33 -22.19 -22.37
N GLY A 457 -26.94 -21.86 -23.52
CA GLY A 457 -27.77 -22.78 -24.28
C GLY A 457 -27.04 -24.05 -24.69
N ARG A 458 -25.74 -23.93 -25.02
CA ARG A 458 -24.90 -25.07 -25.43
C ARG A 458 -24.72 -26.12 -24.32
N TYR A 459 -24.75 -25.70 -23.05
CA TYR A 459 -24.55 -26.58 -21.90
C TYR A 459 -25.86 -26.96 -21.20
N SER A 460 -27.00 -26.43 -21.67
CA SER A 460 -28.30 -26.67 -21.05
C SER A 460 -28.67 -28.16 -20.96
N PRO A 461 -28.46 -29.00 -22.00
CA PRO A 461 -28.74 -30.44 -21.89
C PRO A 461 -27.94 -31.14 -20.79
N GLN A 462 -26.64 -30.81 -20.65
CA GLN A 462 -25.77 -31.41 -19.63
C GLN A 462 -26.16 -30.99 -18.22
N LEU A 463 -26.62 -29.75 -18.04
CA LEU A 463 -27.09 -29.25 -16.74
C LEU A 463 -28.41 -29.89 -16.32
N VAL A 464 -29.32 -30.14 -17.27
CA VAL A 464 -30.58 -30.87 -17.03
C VAL A 464 -30.31 -32.33 -16.67
N GLU A 465 -29.42 -32.99 -17.41
CA GLU A 465 -28.98 -34.35 -17.11
C GLU A 465 -28.38 -34.44 -15.69
N LEU A 466 -27.46 -33.53 -15.35
CA LEU A 466 -26.87 -33.45 -14.01
C LEU A 466 -27.91 -33.16 -12.91
N SER A 467 -28.94 -32.37 -13.19
CA SER A 467 -30.02 -32.08 -12.22
C SER A 467 -30.84 -33.33 -11.88
N ASN A 468 -31.08 -34.17 -12.88
CA ASN A 468 -31.89 -35.38 -12.75
C ASN A 468 -31.07 -36.63 -12.36
N ASP A 469 -29.74 -36.54 -12.33
CA ASP A 469 -28.85 -37.64 -11.96
C ASP A 469 -28.79 -37.86 -10.44
N ASP A 470 -29.58 -38.80 -9.94
CA ASP A 470 -29.61 -39.17 -8.52
C ASP A 470 -28.36 -39.92 -8.04
N THR A 471 -27.44 -40.31 -8.93
CA THR A 471 -26.16 -40.93 -8.53
C THR A 471 -25.18 -39.93 -7.92
N ILE A 472 -25.37 -38.64 -8.21
CA ILE A 472 -24.55 -37.54 -7.69
C ILE A 472 -25.27 -36.90 -6.49
N PRO A 473 -24.61 -36.76 -5.33
CA PRO A 473 -25.23 -36.13 -4.17
C PRO A 473 -25.61 -34.67 -4.47
N LYS A 474 -26.83 -34.29 -4.05
CA LYS A 474 -27.35 -32.93 -4.23
C LYS A 474 -26.47 -31.94 -3.48
N PHE A 475 -25.98 -30.92 -4.18
CA PHE A 475 -25.16 -29.86 -3.63
C PHE A 475 -26.02 -28.77 -3.00
N SER A 476 -27.08 -28.32 -3.66
CA SER A 476 -28.09 -27.40 -3.13
C SER A 476 -29.38 -27.49 -3.96
N THR A 477 -30.51 -27.06 -3.41
CA THR A 477 -31.77 -26.91 -4.17
C THR A 477 -31.67 -25.76 -5.17
N HIS A 478 -31.26 -24.58 -4.71
CA HIS A 478 -31.04 -23.40 -5.55
C HIS A 478 -29.56 -23.02 -5.55
N LEU A 479 -28.88 -23.31 -6.66
CA LEU A 479 -27.46 -23.02 -6.81
C LEU A 479 -27.26 -21.72 -7.62
N ILE A 480 -26.74 -20.68 -6.97
CA ILE A 480 -26.60 -19.35 -7.56
C ILE A 480 -25.14 -19.04 -7.88
N TYR A 481 -24.86 -18.72 -9.14
CA TYR A 481 -23.56 -18.21 -9.59
C TYR A 481 -23.64 -16.75 -9.98
N LEU A 482 -22.71 -15.95 -9.46
CA LEU A 482 -22.54 -14.56 -9.90
C LEU A 482 -21.80 -14.52 -11.24
N THR A 483 -22.41 -13.89 -12.25
CA THR A 483 -21.84 -13.72 -13.59
C THR A 483 -21.58 -12.26 -13.93
N LYS A 484 -20.49 -11.99 -14.66
CA LYS A 484 -20.17 -10.68 -15.23
C LYS A 484 -20.66 -10.52 -16.68
N ALA A 485 -21.34 -11.53 -17.23
CA ALA A 485 -21.78 -11.51 -18.61
C ALA A 485 -23.05 -10.67 -18.78
N ASN A 486 -22.95 -9.59 -19.56
CA ASN A 486 -24.07 -8.69 -19.85
C ASN A 486 -25.13 -9.32 -20.79
N SER A 487 -24.75 -10.32 -21.61
CA SER A 487 -25.68 -10.96 -22.56
C SER A 487 -26.58 -11.96 -21.87
N ARG A 488 -27.88 -11.99 -22.22
CA ARG A 488 -28.89 -12.91 -21.63
C ARG A 488 -28.54 -14.40 -21.79
N SER A 489 -27.83 -14.78 -22.85
CA SER A 489 -27.46 -16.18 -23.09
C SER A 489 -26.06 -16.55 -22.63
N GLN A 490 -25.22 -15.60 -22.18
CA GLN A 490 -23.81 -15.89 -21.90
C GLN A 490 -23.49 -15.94 -20.41
N ILE A 491 -22.49 -16.75 -20.05
CA ILE A 491 -21.84 -16.78 -18.73
C ILE A 491 -20.33 -16.99 -18.89
N GLU A 492 -19.54 -16.73 -17.86
CA GLU A 492 -18.11 -17.01 -17.90
C GLU A 492 -17.83 -18.53 -17.99
N GLU A 493 -16.90 -18.94 -18.86
CA GLU A 493 -16.52 -20.35 -19.05
C GLU A 493 -16.14 -21.05 -17.73
N LYS A 494 -15.52 -20.30 -16.81
CA LYS A 494 -15.14 -20.80 -15.49
C LYS A 494 -16.32 -21.25 -14.63
N ILE A 495 -17.52 -20.69 -14.84
CA ILE A 495 -18.74 -21.08 -14.11
C ILE A 495 -19.16 -22.48 -14.57
N ILE A 496 -19.21 -22.73 -15.88
CA ILE A 496 -19.47 -24.07 -16.42
C ILE A 496 -18.42 -25.08 -15.94
N ARG A 497 -17.12 -24.72 -15.98
CA ARG A 497 -16.06 -25.60 -15.47
C ARG A 497 -16.19 -25.88 -13.98
N SER A 498 -16.66 -24.91 -13.19
CA SER A 498 -16.95 -25.10 -11.76
C SER A 498 -18.08 -26.12 -11.55
N ILE A 499 -19.13 -26.07 -12.38
CA ILE A 499 -20.26 -27.01 -12.28
C ILE A 499 -19.89 -28.42 -12.77
N LEU A 500 -19.09 -28.54 -13.85
CA LEU A 500 -18.89 -29.83 -14.57
C LEU A 500 -17.51 -30.48 -14.41
N SER A 501 -16.40 -29.74 -14.33
CA SER A 501 -15.05 -30.27 -14.62
C SER A 501 -14.28 -30.86 -13.41
N LYS A 502 -14.86 -30.85 -12.21
CA LYS A 502 -14.26 -31.44 -11.00
C LYS A 502 -15.21 -32.44 -10.36
N LYS A 503 -15.72 -32.15 -9.16
CA LYS A 503 -16.90 -32.83 -8.60
C LYS A 503 -18.12 -32.12 -9.17
N PRO A 504 -18.97 -32.80 -9.97
CA PRO A 504 -20.14 -32.15 -10.53
C PRO A 504 -21.06 -31.64 -9.43
N LYS A 505 -21.59 -30.43 -9.57
CA LYS A 505 -22.48 -29.83 -8.57
C LYS A 505 -23.92 -29.95 -9.00
N ARG A 506 -24.58 -31.01 -8.53
CA ARG A 506 -26.00 -31.22 -8.79
C ARG A 506 -26.86 -30.23 -8.02
N ALA A 507 -27.77 -29.56 -8.71
CA ALA A 507 -28.83 -28.73 -8.13
C ALA A 507 -30.18 -28.93 -8.83
N ASP A 508 -31.28 -28.60 -8.15
CA ASP A 508 -32.60 -28.64 -8.78
C ASP A 508 -32.77 -27.49 -9.77
N VAL A 509 -32.33 -26.28 -9.37
CA VAL A 509 -32.37 -25.07 -10.20
C VAL A 509 -31.01 -24.37 -10.19
N TYR A 510 -30.49 -24.08 -11.37
CA TYR A 510 -29.27 -23.31 -11.58
C TYR A 510 -29.61 -21.85 -11.91
N TRP A 511 -29.18 -20.94 -11.03
CA TRP A 511 -29.38 -19.51 -11.17
C TRP A 511 -28.09 -18.80 -11.56
N PHE A 512 -28.16 -17.95 -12.59
CA PHE A 512 -27.05 -17.10 -13.01
C PHE A 512 -27.42 -15.64 -12.76
N LEU A 513 -26.81 -15.03 -11.75
CA LEU A 513 -27.13 -13.68 -11.32
C LEU A 513 -26.07 -12.69 -11.82
N HIS A 514 -26.47 -11.82 -12.74
CA HIS A 514 -25.65 -10.72 -13.21
C HIS A 514 -26.01 -9.44 -12.47
N VAL A 515 -25.04 -8.78 -11.83
CA VAL A 515 -25.25 -7.46 -11.25
C VAL A 515 -24.67 -6.41 -12.20
N ASN A 516 -25.55 -5.76 -12.95
CA ASN A 516 -25.20 -4.65 -13.82
C ASN A 516 -25.28 -3.34 -13.04
N ARG A 517 -24.17 -2.57 -13.05
CA ARG A 517 -24.16 -1.22 -12.45
C ARG A 517 -24.59 -0.21 -13.51
N THR A 518 -25.76 0.38 -13.33
CA THR A 518 -26.26 1.41 -14.23
C THR A 518 -25.59 2.75 -13.93
N THR A 519 -25.49 3.59 -14.96
CA THR A 519 -25.01 4.97 -14.79
C THR A 519 -26.01 5.84 -14.05
N GLU A 520 -27.26 5.40 -13.93
CA GLU A 520 -28.30 6.10 -13.19
C GLU A 520 -28.20 5.77 -11.68
N PRO A 521 -28.42 6.75 -10.80
CA PRO A 521 -28.09 6.59 -9.37
C PRO A 521 -29.02 5.64 -8.60
N TYR A 522 -30.32 5.57 -8.93
CA TYR A 522 -31.35 4.89 -8.12
C TYR A 522 -32.10 3.78 -8.85
N THR A 523 -31.58 3.30 -9.97
CA THR A 523 -32.18 2.16 -10.68
C THR A 523 -32.15 0.93 -9.77
N LEU A 524 -33.28 0.27 -9.59
CA LEU A 524 -33.36 -1.05 -8.97
C LEU A 524 -34.38 -1.87 -9.75
N GLU A 525 -33.94 -2.40 -10.87
CA GLU A 525 -34.77 -3.13 -11.82
C GLU A 525 -34.12 -4.48 -12.10
N TYR A 526 -34.90 -5.46 -12.53
CA TYR A 526 -34.36 -6.76 -12.90
C TYR A 526 -35.02 -7.30 -14.16
N ASP A 527 -34.23 -7.97 -14.99
CA ASP A 527 -34.71 -8.80 -16.08
C ASP A 527 -34.55 -10.28 -15.69
N VAL A 528 -35.52 -11.10 -16.06
CA VAL A 528 -35.43 -12.57 -15.96
C VAL A 528 -35.35 -13.17 -17.35
N SER A 529 -34.52 -14.20 -17.52
CA SER A 529 -34.37 -14.95 -18.75
C SER A 529 -34.28 -16.43 -18.41
N GLU A 530 -35.36 -17.14 -18.69
CA GLU A 530 -35.45 -18.58 -18.50
C GLU A 530 -35.02 -19.29 -19.79
N LEU A 531 -34.00 -20.15 -19.68
CA LEU A 531 -33.55 -20.95 -20.83
C LEU A 531 -34.19 -22.33 -20.85
N VAL A 532 -34.38 -22.92 -19.67
CA VAL A 532 -35.06 -24.20 -19.48
C VAL A 532 -35.99 -24.05 -18.29
N ASP A 533 -37.26 -24.35 -18.54
CA ASP A 533 -38.38 -24.27 -17.61
C ASP A 533 -38.02 -24.87 -16.24
N ASP A 534 -38.08 -24.05 -15.20
CA ASP A 534 -37.81 -24.38 -13.79
C ASP A 534 -36.45 -25.06 -13.52
N LYS A 535 -35.47 -24.89 -14.41
CA LYS A 535 -34.14 -25.51 -14.29
C LYS A 535 -32.98 -24.56 -14.47
N ILE A 536 -33.03 -23.69 -15.47
CA ILE A 536 -31.89 -22.84 -15.86
C ILE A 536 -32.38 -21.41 -16.07
N ILE A 537 -32.09 -20.55 -15.09
CA ILE A 537 -32.64 -19.20 -15.04
C ILE A 537 -31.51 -18.19 -14.87
N LYS A 538 -31.53 -17.14 -15.68
CA LYS A 538 -30.62 -16.00 -15.56
C LYS A 538 -31.38 -14.76 -15.13
N ILE A 539 -30.85 -14.06 -14.13
CA ILE A 539 -31.38 -12.78 -13.65
C ILE A 539 -30.33 -11.70 -13.91
N ASN A 540 -30.71 -10.63 -14.60
CA ASN A 540 -29.89 -9.42 -14.69
C ASN A 540 -30.47 -8.37 -13.76
N LEU A 541 -29.77 -8.09 -12.67
CA LEU A 541 -30.13 -7.07 -11.70
C LEU A 541 -29.43 -5.75 -12.06
N HIS A 542 -30.23 -4.74 -12.40
CA HIS A 542 -29.79 -3.40 -12.74
C HIS A 542 -29.81 -2.53 -11.49
N ILE A 543 -28.64 -2.38 -10.87
CA ILE A 543 -28.45 -1.61 -9.65
C ILE A 543 -27.77 -0.29 -9.98
N GLY A 544 -28.42 0.81 -9.64
CA GLY A 544 -27.84 2.15 -9.71
C GLY A 544 -26.62 2.28 -8.83
N PHE A 545 -25.66 3.12 -9.22
CA PHE A 545 -24.38 3.22 -8.51
C PHE A 545 -24.51 3.72 -7.05
N ARG A 546 -25.65 4.31 -6.65
CA ARG A 546 -25.90 4.73 -5.26
C ARG A 546 -26.65 3.70 -4.41
N ILE A 547 -27.17 2.61 -4.99
CA ILE A 547 -27.87 1.56 -4.24
C ILE A 547 -26.86 0.53 -3.71
N GLN A 548 -26.97 0.21 -2.42
CA GLN A 548 -26.14 -0.82 -1.80
C GLN A 548 -26.41 -2.19 -2.46
N PRO A 549 -25.36 -2.93 -2.83
CA PRO A 549 -25.51 -4.26 -3.40
C PRO A 549 -25.85 -5.25 -2.26
N ARG A 550 -27.12 -5.33 -1.87
CA ARG A 550 -27.64 -6.37 -0.97
C ARG A 550 -28.16 -7.53 -1.82
N THR A 551 -27.26 -8.11 -2.59
CA THR A 551 -27.61 -8.97 -3.74
C THR A 551 -28.41 -10.18 -3.32
N GLU A 552 -28.10 -10.77 -2.17
CA GLU A 552 -28.83 -11.91 -1.61
C GLU A 552 -30.28 -11.56 -1.27
N ILE A 553 -30.51 -10.44 -0.57
CA ILE A 553 -31.85 -9.97 -0.20
C ILE A 553 -32.68 -9.68 -1.46
N TYR A 554 -32.08 -9.00 -2.45
CA TYR A 554 -32.75 -8.70 -3.72
C TYR A 554 -33.10 -9.98 -4.48
N PHE A 555 -32.19 -10.96 -4.53
CA PHE A 555 -32.43 -12.25 -5.16
C PHE A 555 -33.57 -13.02 -4.48
N LYS A 556 -33.53 -13.16 -3.14
CA LYS A 556 -34.58 -13.83 -2.36
C LYS A 556 -35.96 -13.18 -2.61
N ARG A 557 -36.01 -11.85 -2.72
CA ARG A 557 -37.25 -11.11 -3.05
C ARG A 557 -37.74 -11.38 -4.47
N ILE A 558 -36.84 -11.40 -5.47
CA ILE A 558 -37.21 -11.69 -6.86
C ILE A 558 -37.80 -13.10 -6.98
N VAL A 559 -37.19 -14.09 -6.34
CA VAL A 559 -37.72 -15.47 -6.34
C VAL A 559 -39.13 -15.53 -5.75
N GLN A 560 -39.38 -14.83 -4.63
CA GLN A 560 -40.72 -14.74 -4.03
C GLN A 560 -41.75 -14.11 -4.99
N GLU A 561 -41.37 -13.06 -5.71
CA GLU A 561 -42.25 -12.38 -6.67
C GLU A 561 -42.58 -13.27 -7.88
N LEU A 562 -41.59 -14.00 -8.42
CA LEU A 562 -41.80 -14.96 -9.53
C LEU A 562 -42.74 -16.10 -9.15
N VAL A 563 -42.60 -16.63 -7.93
CA VAL A 563 -43.50 -17.68 -7.41
C VAL A 563 -44.92 -17.15 -7.22
N GLN A 564 -45.09 -15.94 -6.68
CA GLN A 564 -46.42 -15.31 -6.52
C GLN A 564 -47.10 -15.02 -7.87
N ALA A 565 -46.31 -14.64 -8.89
CA ALA A 565 -46.78 -14.40 -10.24
C ALA A 565 -47.11 -15.68 -11.03
N ARG A 566 -46.81 -16.87 -10.47
CA ARG A 566 -46.89 -18.18 -11.15
C ARG A 566 -46.02 -18.29 -12.40
N GLU A 567 -44.93 -17.51 -12.44
CA GLU A 567 -43.91 -17.58 -13.49
C GLU A 567 -42.84 -18.65 -13.17
N LEU A 568 -42.86 -19.22 -11.96
CA LEU A 568 -41.97 -20.29 -11.52
C LEU A 568 -42.80 -21.37 -10.83
N ASN A 569 -42.87 -22.58 -11.40
CA ASN A 569 -43.60 -23.71 -10.82
C ASN A 569 -42.61 -24.60 -10.06
N LEU A 570 -42.18 -24.16 -8.88
CA LEU A 570 -41.43 -25.03 -7.98
C LEU A 570 -42.29 -26.25 -7.65
N HIS A 571 -42.05 -27.38 -8.32
CA HIS A 571 -42.60 -28.70 -8.00
C HIS A 571 -41.97 -29.23 -6.71
N ILE A 572 -42.09 -28.47 -5.63
CA ILE A 572 -41.67 -28.77 -4.27
C ILE A 572 -42.86 -28.35 -3.40
N ARG A 573 -43.05 -29.02 -2.25
CA ARG A 573 -44.18 -28.79 -1.32
C ARG A 573 -44.49 -27.29 -1.14
N PRO A 574 -45.75 -26.90 -0.86
CA PRO A 574 -46.29 -25.52 -0.98
C PRO A 574 -45.51 -24.39 -0.27
N ASP A 575 -44.55 -24.74 0.56
CA ASP A 575 -43.84 -23.92 1.52
C ASP A 575 -42.31 -24.08 1.45
N GLY A 576 -41.75 -24.91 0.56
CA GLY A 576 -40.29 -25.03 0.37
C GLY A 576 -39.50 -25.53 1.58
N SER A 577 -40.22 -25.97 2.62
CA SER A 577 -39.67 -26.33 3.92
C SER A 577 -39.25 -27.81 3.96
N THR A 578 -38.14 -28.09 4.62
CA THR A 578 -37.90 -29.44 5.15
C THR A 578 -38.64 -29.56 6.49
N ARG A 579 -38.82 -30.79 7.00
CA ARG A 579 -39.34 -31.02 8.37
C ARG A 579 -38.57 -30.20 9.45
N TYR A 580 -37.36 -29.74 9.14
CA TYR A 580 -36.42 -29.09 10.05
C TYR A 580 -36.08 -27.64 9.69
N ASN A 581 -36.47 -27.13 8.51
CA ASN A 581 -36.16 -25.78 8.05
C ASN A 581 -37.31 -25.21 7.21
N SER A 582 -37.82 -24.05 7.59
CA SER A 582 -38.89 -23.32 6.90
C SER A 582 -38.42 -22.52 5.69
N GLU A 583 -37.11 -22.37 5.47
CA GLU A 583 -36.54 -21.59 4.37
C GLU A 583 -36.01 -22.49 3.24
N PRO A 584 -36.15 -22.09 1.96
CA PRO A 584 -35.53 -22.79 0.84
C PRO A 584 -34.01 -22.77 0.94
N ASP A 585 -33.38 -23.88 0.56
CA ASP A 585 -31.91 -24.02 0.52
C ASP A 585 -31.32 -23.25 -0.67
N PHE A 586 -30.70 -22.10 -0.37
CA PHE A 586 -29.98 -21.26 -1.32
C PHE A 586 -28.47 -21.35 -1.07
N THR A 587 -27.69 -21.63 -2.11
CA THR A 587 -26.23 -21.60 -2.04
C THR A 587 -25.63 -20.70 -3.12
N PHE A 588 -24.97 -19.61 -2.71
CA PHE A 588 -24.25 -18.68 -3.57
C PHE A 588 -22.79 -19.12 -3.76
N VAL A 589 -22.36 -19.33 -5.00
CA VAL A 589 -20.96 -19.66 -5.33
C VAL A 589 -20.23 -18.43 -5.84
N VAL A 590 -19.20 -18.00 -5.09
CA VAL A 590 -18.35 -16.85 -5.44
C VAL A 590 -17.00 -17.36 -5.94
N ILE A 591 -16.70 -17.11 -7.22
CA ILE A 591 -15.43 -17.53 -7.83
C ILE A 591 -14.36 -16.45 -7.67
N GLU A 592 -13.45 -16.65 -6.73
CA GLU A 592 -12.25 -15.85 -6.56
C GLU A 592 -11.08 -16.34 -7.42
N LYS A 593 -10.29 -15.40 -7.93
CA LYS A 593 -9.11 -15.71 -8.75
C LYS A 593 -7.86 -15.56 -7.90
N PHE A 594 -6.88 -16.42 -8.11
CA PHE A 594 -5.52 -16.26 -7.61
C PHE A 594 -4.51 -16.40 -8.75
N LEU A 595 -3.29 -15.91 -8.56
CA LEU A 595 -2.24 -16.01 -9.56
C LEU A 595 -1.70 -17.44 -9.63
N SER A 596 -1.82 -18.12 -10.78
CA SER A 596 -1.29 -19.49 -10.94
C SER A 596 0.23 -19.51 -10.91
N VAL A 597 0.81 -20.58 -10.37
CA VAL A 597 2.26 -20.88 -10.41
C VAL A 597 2.73 -21.19 -11.83
N GLU A 598 1.82 -21.62 -12.71
CA GLU A 598 2.10 -21.93 -14.13
C GLU A 598 2.40 -20.69 -14.99
N ASN A 599 2.40 -19.49 -14.42
CA ASN A 599 2.65 -18.27 -15.17
C ASN A 599 4.14 -17.94 -15.27
N GLU A 600 4.62 -17.73 -16.49
CA GLU A 600 5.86 -16.98 -16.72
C GLU A 600 5.52 -15.51 -16.89
N PHE A 601 6.14 -14.62 -16.11
CA PHE A 601 5.89 -13.18 -16.21
C PHE A 601 7.10 -12.45 -16.77
N THR A 602 6.85 -11.48 -17.64
CA THR A 602 7.82 -10.37 -17.79
C THR A 602 7.91 -9.59 -16.47
N LEU A 603 9.09 -9.07 -16.13
CA LEU A 603 9.35 -8.36 -14.86
C LEU A 603 8.28 -7.30 -14.53
N ARG A 604 7.83 -6.54 -15.55
CA ARG A 604 6.80 -5.49 -15.41
C ARG A 604 5.41 -6.06 -15.13
N GLU A 605 5.00 -7.10 -15.85
CA GLU A 605 3.67 -7.70 -15.69
C GLU A 605 3.57 -8.51 -14.39
N GLY A 606 4.66 -9.19 -14.01
CA GLY A 606 4.77 -9.92 -12.75
C GLY A 606 4.64 -8.99 -11.54
N MET A 607 5.37 -7.86 -11.53
CA MET A 607 5.21 -6.83 -10.48
C MET A 607 3.78 -6.30 -10.44
N LEU A 608 3.22 -5.93 -11.60
CA LEU A 608 1.89 -5.32 -11.67
C LEU A 608 0.77 -6.27 -11.21
N LEU A 609 0.80 -7.55 -11.61
CA LEU A 609 -0.19 -8.55 -11.18
C LEU A 609 0.00 -8.94 -9.71
N SER A 610 1.24 -9.10 -9.24
CA SER A 610 1.53 -9.41 -7.83
C SER A 610 1.04 -8.28 -6.92
N SER A 611 1.35 -7.02 -7.25
CA SER A 611 0.85 -5.86 -6.51
C SER A 611 -0.67 -5.74 -6.57
N TYR A 612 -1.30 -6.06 -7.70
CA TYR A 612 -2.76 -6.09 -7.79
C TYR A 612 -3.40 -7.11 -6.85
N PHE A 613 -2.88 -8.34 -6.79
CA PHE A 613 -3.41 -9.36 -5.88
C PHE A 613 -3.14 -9.02 -4.41
N MET A 614 -2.01 -8.38 -4.09
CA MET A 614 -1.74 -7.83 -2.76
C MET A 614 -2.78 -6.76 -2.37
N LEU A 615 -3.02 -5.78 -3.27
CA LEU A 615 -4.06 -4.75 -3.07
C LEU A 615 -5.46 -5.37 -2.98
N LYS A 616 -5.74 -6.44 -3.75
CA LYS A 616 -7.03 -7.14 -3.69
C LYS A 616 -7.26 -7.77 -2.31
N ASN A 617 -6.24 -8.36 -1.71
CA ASN A 617 -6.34 -8.95 -0.37
C ASN A 617 -6.56 -7.91 0.73
N MET A 618 -6.11 -6.66 0.52
CA MET A 618 -6.41 -5.53 1.41
C MET A 618 -7.78 -4.89 1.14
N SER A 619 -8.40 -5.19 0.00
CA SER A 619 -9.69 -4.64 -0.41
C SER A 619 -10.87 -5.43 0.17
N LEU A 620 -12.10 -4.93 -0.03
CA LEU A 620 -13.30 -5.64 0.37
C LEU A 620 -13.43 -6.96 -0.42
N SER A 621 -13.61 -8.08 0.28
CA SER A 621 -13.80 -9.40 -0.35
C SER A 621 -15.03 -9.39 -1.28
N ASP A 622 -14.99 -10.21 -2.34
CA ASP A 622 -16.05 -10.19 -3.36
C ASP A 622 -17.42 -10.54 -2.73
N GLU A 623 -17.47 -11.50 -1.79
CA GLU A 623 -18.65 -11.85 -0.95
C GLU A 623 -19.29 -10.62 -0.26
N LYS A 624 -18.51 -9.83 0.48
CA LYS A 624 -18.98 -8.65 1.20
C LYS A 624 -19.33 -7.52 0.24
N ALA A 625 -18.62 -7.42 -0.88
CA ALA A 625 -18.89 -6.42 -1.90
C ALA A 625 -20.23 -6.67 -2.64
N PHE A 626 -20.71 -7.91 -2.67
CA PHE A 626 -22.04 -8.26 -3.18
C PHE A 626 -23.12 -8.32 -2.08
N GLY A 627 -22.75 -8.10 -0.82
CA GLY A 627 -23.67 -8.14 0.32
C GLY A 627 -24.33 -9.51 0.49
N LEU A 628 -23.50 -10.55 0.44
CA LEU A 628 -23.90 -11.94 0.72
C LEU A 628 -23.54 -12.30 2.16
N ASP A 629 -24.41 -13.05 2.82
CA ASP A 629 -24.22 -13.55 4.17
C ASP A 629 -23.44 -14.88 4.18
N LYS A 630 -22.53 -15.04 5.14
CA LYS A 630 -21.56 -16.16 5.13
C LYS A 630 -22.17 -17.56 5.19
N ASN A 631 -23.38 -17.70 5.71
CA ASN A 631 -24.00 -19.01 5.91
C ASN A 631 -24.40 -19.68 4.60
N ASP A 632 -24.74 -18.87 3.58
CA ASP A 632 -25.26 -19.35 2.29
C ASP A 632 -24.22 -19.22 1.17
N VAL A 633 -22.93 -18.96 1.50
CA VAL A 633 -21.89 -18.63 0.50
C VAL A 633 -20.75 -19.64 0.49
N VAL A 634 -20.42 -20.16 -0.70
CA VAL A 634 -19.25 -20.99 -0.96
C VAL A 634 -18.26 -20.23 -1.86
N VAL A 635 -17.04 -20.01 -1.36
CA VAL A 635 -15.98 -19.35 -2.13
C VAL A 635 -15.11 -20.39 -2.84
N GLU A 636 -14.99 -20.27 -4.16
CA GLU A 636 -14.14 -21.13 -4.99
C GLU A 636 -12.95 -20.40 -5.57
N TYR A 637 -11.77 -20.98 -5.43
CA TYR A 637 -10.53 -20.43 -5.97
C TYR A 637 -10.21 -21.03 -7.34
N VAL A 638 -10.09 -20.17 -8.35
CA VAL A 638 -9.72 -20.54 -9.72
C VAL A 638 -8.38 -19.92 -10.09
N PRO A 639 -7.40 -20.71 -10.59
CA PRO A 639 -6.12 -20.18 -11.02
C PRO A 639 -6.29 -19.27 -12.23
N LEU A 640 -5.67 -18.10 -12.18
CA LEU A 640 -5.53 -17.21 -13.33
C LEU A 640 -4.22 -17.52 -14.03
N VAL A 641 -4.30 -18.11 -15.22
CA VAL A 641 -3.18 -18.35 -16.13
C VAL A 641 -3.19 -17.27 -17.20
N TYR A 642 -2.23 -16.35 -17.15
CA TYR A 642 -1.98 -15.26 -18.10
C TYR A 642 -1.05 -15.68 -19.23
N GLN A 643 0.13 -16.20 -18.90
CA GLN A 643 1.14 -16.69 -19.82
C GLN A 643 1.52 -18.10 -19.36
N PRO A 644 0.89 -19.15 -19.92
CA PRO A 644 1.21 -20.51 -19.53
C PRO A 644 2.69 -20.77 -19.78
N SER A 645 3.36 -21.42 -18.83
CA SER A 645 4.75 -21.85 -18.96
C SER A 645 4.94 -22.60 -20.28
N ALA A 646 6.10 -22.42 -20.92
CA ALA A 646 6.46 -23.18 -22.10
C ALA A 646 6.22 -24.69 -21.84
N PRO A 647 5.73 -25.47 -22.84
CA PRO A 647 5.44 -26.88 -22.66
C PRO A 647 6.66 -27.57 -22.07
N ILE A 648 6.51 -28.06 -20.83
CA ILE A 648 7.60 -28.67 -20.09
C ILE A 648 7.81 -30.06 -20.70
N HIS A 649 8.85 -30.20 -21.52
CA HIS A 649 9.25 -31.49 -22.05
C HIS A 649 9.98 -32.28 -20.96
N LEU A 650 9.21 -33.03 -20.19
CA LEU A 650 9.74 -33.98 -19.23
C LEU A 650 10.39 -35.14 -19.98
N ARG A 651 11.72 -35.13 -20.06
CA ARG A 651 12.47 -36.30 -20.52
C ARG A 651 12.40 -37.36 -19.42
N ARG A 652 11.63 -38.43 -19.66
CA ARG A 652 11.66 -39.63 -18.82
C ARG A 652 13.06 -40.25 -18.91
N VAL A 653 13.89 -40.01 -17.90
CA VAL A 653 15.20 -40.67 -17.78
C VAL A 653 14.95 -42.03 -17.12
N LEU A 654 15.04 -43.10 -17.92
CA LEU A 654 15.29 -44.43 -17.38
C LEU A 654 16.71 -44.41 -16.83
N MET A 655 16.84 -44.56 -15.51
CA MET A 655 18.09 -44.41 -14.80
C MET A 655 19.03 -45.59 -15.13
N MET A 656 19.84 -45.45 -16.18
CA MET A 656 21.19 -46.01 -16.19
C MET A 656 22.13 -44.97 -15.62
N ALA A 657 22.95 -45.41 -14.66
CA ALA A 657 23.91 -44.61 -13.93
C ALA A 657 24.76 -43.73 -14.86
N ALA A 658 24.80 -42.44 -14.59
CA ALA A 658 25.78 -41.53 -15.17
C ALA A 658 26.25 -40.56 -14.08
N PHE A 659 27.26 -41.04 -13.34
CA PHE A 659 28.29 -40.21 -12.75
C PHE A 659 29.04 -39.47 -13.88
N VAL A 660 29.62 -38.30 -13.58
CA VAL A 660 30.56 -37.51 -14.42
C VAL A 660 29.91 -36.55 -15.43
N LEU A 661 29.99 -35.23 -15.14
CA LEU A 661 30.49 -34.17 -16.04
C LEU A 661 30.14 -32.78 -15.48
N CYS A 662 31.05 -32.19 -14.71
CA CYS A 662 31.12 -30.73 -14.56
C CYS A 662 32.58 -30.31 -14.67
N GLY A 663 33.10 -30.38 -15.89
CA GLY A 663 34.47 -30.01 -16.22
C GLY A 663 34.48 -29.30 -17.56
N SER A 664 34.14 -28.02 -17.56
CA SER A 664 34.58 -27.01 -18.55
C SER A 664 33.73 -25.76 -18.37
N PHE A 665 34.30 -24.75 -17.72
CA PHE A 665 34.14 -23.31 -18.00
C PHE A 665 34.73 -22.59 -16.80
N LEU A 666 35.92 -22.00 -16.98
CA LEU A 666 36.35 -20.73 -16.41
C LEU A 666 37.83 -20.50 -16.75
N LYS A 667 38.06 -19.76 -17.84
CA LYS A 667 39.33 -19.06 -18.07
C LYS A 667 39.46 -18.00 -16.96
N ALA A 668 40.35 -18.23 -16.01
CA ALA A 668 40.59 -17.31 -14.89
C ALA A 668 41.59 -16.22 -15.29
N GLN A 669 41.12 -14.97 -15.32
CA GLN A 669 41.94 -13.76 -15.39
C GLN A 669 42.69 -13.58 -14.05
N LYS A 670 44.01 -13.34 -14.11
CA LYS A 670 44.87 -13.02 -12.96
C LYS A 670 44.41 -11.70 -12.34
N VAL A 671 44.12 -11.69 -11.04
CA VAL A 671 44.00 -10.48 -10.20
C VAL A 671 44.63 -10.76 -8.84
N ASP A 672 45.36 -9.74 -8.38
CA ASP A 672 46.39 -9.71 -7.34
C ASP A 672 45.99 -10.22 -5.95
N THR A 673 47.04 -10.67 -5.26
CA THR A 673 47.08 -11.17 -3.89
C THR A 673 47.07 -10.00 -2.90
N ALA A 674 45.88 -9.55 -2.53
CA ALA A 674 45.59 -9.00 -1.21
C ALA A 674 44.57 -9.94 -0.56
N ALA A 675 44.72 -10.25 0.73
CA ALA A 675 43.79 -11.14 1.44
C ALA A 675 42.36 -10.58 1.32
N ALA A 676 41.49 -11.33 0.64
CA ALA A 676 40.12 -10.89 0.35
C ALA A 676 39.29 -10.82 1.65
N ASP A 677 38.63 -9.68 1.91
CA ASP A 677 37.75 -9.51 3.06
C ASP A 677 36.40 -10.19 2.83
N PHE A 678 36.13 -11.23 3.62
CA PHE A 678 34.86 -11.96 3.63
C PHE A 678 34.05 -11.76 4.92
N SER A 679 34.42 -10.81 5.79
CA SER A 679 33.67 -10.50 7.03
C SER A 679 32.21 -10.10 6.79
N TRP A 680 31.92 -9.62 5.58
CA TRP A 680 30.58 -9.23 5.15
C TRP A 680 29.66 -10.40 4.80
N VAL A 681 30.20 -11.62 4.59
CA VAL A 681 29.41 -12.81 4.25
C VAL A 681 28.64 -13.31 5.48
N GLN A 682 27.46 -13.90 5.27
CA GLN A 682 26.69 -14.49 6.38
C GLN A 682 27.50 -15.57 7.10
N GLY A 683 27.33 -15.62 8.42
CA GLY A 683 27.93 -16.61 9.29
C GLY A 683 29.44 -16.52 9.50
N ASN A 684 30.09 -15.45 9.03
CA ASN A 684 31.48 -15.15 9.39
C ASN A 684 31.53 -14.23 10.62
N ASN A 685 32.50 -14.48 11.49
CA ASN A 685 32.82 -13.57 12.59
C ASN A 685 33.26 -12.22 12.02
N ARG A 686 32.67 -11.14 12.54
CA ARG A 686 32.92 -9.75 12.11
C ARG A 686 34.03 -9.07 12.92
N GLN A 687 34.52 -9.72 13.98
CA GLN A 687 35.60 -9.21 14.81
C GLN A 687 36.94 -9.34 14.08
N SER A 688 37.75 -8.28 14.13
CA SER A 688 39.08 -8.23 13.51
C SER A 688 40.21 -8.71 14.44
N GLY A 689 39.90 -9.04 15.69
CA GLY A 689 40.87 -9.51 16.68
C GLY A 689 40.19 -10.02 17.96
N SER A 690 40.92 -10.79 18.78
CA SER A 690 40.46 -11.26 20.08
C SER A 690 41.10 -10.45 21.21
N VAL A 691 40.29 -10.06 22.19
CA VAL A 691 40.72 -9.34 23.40
C VAL A 691 41.45 -10.29 24.38
N LEU A 692 41.10 -11.58 24.35
CA LEU A 692 41.65 -12.60 25.24
C LEU A 692 42.45 -13.61 24.42
N SER A 693 43.62 -13.21 23.92
CA SER A 693 44.48 -14.11 23.14
C SER A 693 45.84 -14.28 23.80
N SER A 694 46.22 -15.53 24.04
CA SER A 694 47.53 -15.94 24.57
C SER A 694 48.17 -16.98 23.64
N LYS A 695 49.41 -17.39 23.95
CA LYS A 695 50.12 -18.43 23.20
C LYS A 695 49.41 -19.79 23.18
N TYR A 696 48.63 -20.11 24.22
CA TYR A 696 48.02 -21.43 24.39
C TYR A 696 46.50 -21.45 24.32
N PHE A 697 45.89 -20.27 24.45
CA PHE A 697 44.45 -20.14 24.59
C PHE A 697 43.96 -18.81 24.02
N THR A 698 42.88 -18.86 23.26
CA THR A 698 42.14 -17.69 22.77
C THR A 698 40.70 -17.77 23.26
N GLY A 699 40.35 -16.91 24.20
CA GLY A 699 39.01 -16.80 24.77
C GLY A 699 38.01 -16.14 23.82
N SER A 700 36.76 -16.58 23.92
CA SER A 700 35.61 -16.05 23.18
C SER A 700 34.39 -15.97 24.11
N VAL A 701 33.72 -14.81 24.10
CA VAL A 701 32.46 -14.59 24.81
C VAL A 701 31.48 -13.91 23.86
N THR A 702 30.25 -14.40 23.82
CA THR A 702 29.16 -13.87 23.01
C THR A 702 27.91 -13.78 23.87
N ILE A 703 27.19 -12.66 23.78
CA ILE A 703 25.94 -12.45 24.51
C ILE A 703 24.92 -11.94 23.50
N ASP A 704 23.77 -12.61 23.43
CA ASP A 704 22.66 -12.24 22.57
C ASP A 704 21.37 -12.19 23.41
N ALA A 705 20.69 -11.05 23.38
CA ALA A 705 19.43 -10.82 24.05
C ALA A 705 18.51 -10.01 23.13
N HIS A 706 17.22 -10.33 23.14
CA HIS A 706 16.24 -9.69 22.26
C HIS A 706 14.86 -9.59 22.89
N TYR A 707 14.02 -8.75 22.30
CA TYR A 707 12.59 -8.69 22.55
C TYR A 707 11.88 -9.00 21.24
N ASN A 708 11.16 -10.11 21.19
CA ASN A 708 10.36 -10.47 20.02
C ASN A 708 8.92 -10.01 20.24
N TYR A 709 8.31 -9.31 19.28
CA TYR A 709 6.89 -8.96 19.34
C TYR A 709 6.11 -9.73 18.26
N SER A 710 5.02 -10.39 18.65
CA SER A 710 4.20 -11.18 17.72
C SER A 710 2.79 -10.60 17.57
N PHE A 711 2.46 -10.15 16.35
CA PHE A 711 1.13 -9.66 15.98
C PHE A 711 0.05 -10.75 15.98
N ASN A 712 0.44 -12.02 16.04
CA ASN A 712 -0.49 -13.15 16.11
C ASN A 712 -1.00 -13.42 17.53
N HIS A 713 -0.52 -12.68 18.54
CA HIS A 713 -0.92 -12.78 19.95
C HIS A 713 -0.98 -14.26 20.44
N PRO A 714 0.15 -14.99 20.40
CA PRO A 714 0.20 -16.37 20.88
C PRO A 714 -0.29 -16.43 22.33
N ILE A 715 -1.22 -17.36 22.61
CA ILE A 715 -1.99 -17.45 23.87
C ILE A 715 -1.07 -17.51 25.09
N ASP A 716 0.05 -18.23 24.97
CA ASP A 716 1.00 -18.50 26.04
C ASP A 716 2.38 -17.87 25.77
N HIS A 717 2.45 -16.92 24.83
CA HIS A 717 3.70 -16.30 24.39
C HIS A 717 4.68 -17.24 23.65
N THR A 718 4.30 -18.49 23.34
CA THR A 718 5.20 -19.45 22.68
C THR A 718 5.21 -19.29 21.16
N THR A 719 6.41 -19.29 20.57
CA THR A 719 6.64 -19.33 19.12
C THR A 719 7.02 -20.75 18.71
N THR A 720 6.17 -21.40 17.91
CA THR A 720 6.43 -22.77 17.42
C THR A 720 7.09 -22.77 16.04
N GLY A 721 8.01 -23.71 15.80
CA GLY A 721 8.60 -23.92 14.47
C GLY A 721 9.80 -23.03 14.15
N SER A 722 10.33 -22.30 15.13
CA SER A 722 11.61 -21.58 15.04
C SER A 722 12.63 -22.19 16.02
N THR A 723 13.91 -22.18 15.65
CA THR A 723 15.04 -22.58 16.50
C THR A 723 15.87 -21.39 16.98
N SER A 724 15.53 -20.19 16.50
CA SER A 724 16.19 -18.92 16.81
C SER A 724 15.35 -18.03 17.74
N THR A 725 14.02 -18.18 17.76
CA THR A 725 13.07 -17.42 18.59
C THR A 725 12.01 -18.34 19.20
N PHE A 726 11.97 -18.46 20.53
CA PHE A 726 11.07 -19.41 21.21
C PHE A 726 9.88 -18.73 21.88
N ARG A 727 10.00 -17.45 22.22
CA ARG A 727 8.95 -16.70 22.92
C ARG A 727 8.70 -15.35 22.27
N ALA A 728 7.54 -14.78 22.57
CA ALA A 728 7.06 -13.52 22.02
C ALA A 728 6.40 -12.65 23.10
N ASN A 729 6.55 -11.34 22.97
CA ASN A 729 6.13 -10.31 23.90
C ASN A 729 6.84 -10.37 25.26
N GLU A 730 8.06 -10.92 25.30
CA GLU A 730 8.94 -10.93 26.48
C GLU A 730 10.40 -10.67 26.06
N PHE A 731 11.19 -10.16 27.01
CA PHE A 731 12.64 -10.00 26.84
C PHE A 731 13.33 -11.33 27.14
N GLU A 732 14.11 -11.83 26.18
CA GLU A 732 14.79 -13.12 26.27
C GLU A 732 16.30 -12.95 26.18
N ILE A 733 17.02 -13.72 27.01
CA ILE A 733 18.43 -14.01 26.76
C ILE A 733 18.46 -15.21 25.81
N SER A 734 18.61 -14.91 24.51
CA SER A 734 18.71 -15.88 23.42
C SER A 734 19.79 -16.90 23.72
N TYR A 735 21.03 -16.42 23.93
CA TYR A 735 22.10 -17.22 24.49
C TYR A 735 23.26 -16.36 25.02
N ILE A 736 23.99 -16.89 26.00
CA ILE A 736 25.31 -16.47 26.43
C ILE A 736 26.25 -17.62 26.10
N GLU A 737 27.27 -17.37 25.29
CA GLU A 737 28.31 -18.33 24.97
C GLU A 737 29.65 -17.89 25.56
N ALA A 738 30.34 -18.78 26.26
CA ALA A 738 31.63 -18.48 26.86
C ALA A 738 32.57 -19.68 26.76
N GLY A 739 33.82 -19.45 26.37
CA GLY A 739 34.81 -20.50 26.22
C GLY A 739 36.04 -20.03 25.44
N GLY A 740 36.64 -20.93 24.66
CA GLY A 740 37.72 -20.56 23.77
C GLY A 740 38.41 -21.73 23.07
N ASP A 741 39.38 -21.36 22.24
CA ASP A 741 40.24 -22.27 21.49
C ASP A 741 41.55 -22.48 22.25
N PHE A 742 41.87 -23.72 22.54
CA PHE A 742 43.19 -24.15 23.00
C PHE A 742 44.03 -24.51 21.79
N HIS A 743 45.24 -23.97 21.72
CA HIS A 743 46.17 -24.23 20.63
C HIS A 743 47.57 -24.42 21.18
N ASN A 744 48.26 -25.46 20.74
CA ASN A 744 49.66 -25.70 21.10
C ASN A 744 50.37 -26.40 19.96
N GLY A 745 51.16 -25.64 19.20
CA GLY A 745 51.77 -26.11 17.96
C GLY A 745 50.71 -26.55 16.94
N ASN A 746 50.73 -27.83 16.57
CA ASN A 746 49.78 -28.41 15.63
C ASN A 746 48.50 -28.95 16.31
N SER A 747 48.43 -28.94 17.64
CA SER A 747 47.24 -29.43 18.37
C SER A 747 46.23 -28.30 18.54
N ARG A 748 44.95 -28.63 18.36
CA ARG A 748 43.82 -27.72 18.55
C ARG A 748 42.75 -28.38 19.38
N ALA A 749 42.12 -27.62 20.26
CA ALA A 749 40.89 -28.03 20.92
C ALA A 749 40.02 -26.79 21.14
N ARG A 750 38.71 -26.98 21.25
CA ARG A 750 37.77 -25.91 21.53
C ARG A 750 36.76 -26.40 22.54
N LEU A 751 36.48 -25.55 23.52
CA LEU A 751 35.44 -25.78 24.50
C LEU A 751 34.62 -24.50 24.63
N MET A 752 33.33 -24.58 24.32
CA MET A 752 32.37 -23.49 24.41
C MET A 752 31.16 -23.94 25.21
N PHE A 753 30.81 -23.15 26.22
CA PHE A 753 29.60 -23.33 27.01
C PHE A 753 28.51 -22.37 26.52
N GLN A 754 27.25 -22.77 26.68
CA GLN A 754 26.07 -21.95 26.37
C GLN A 754 25.09 -21.88 27.54
N PHE A 755 24.38 -20.78 27.67
CA PHE A 755 23.24 -20.56 28.57
C PHE A 755 22.16 -19.74 27.83
N GLY A 756 20.89 -19.81 28.23
CA GLY A 756 19.79 -19.04 27.61
C GLY A 756 18.74 -19.91 26.93
N THR A 757 17.80 -19.30 26.21
CA THR A 757 16.62 -19.98 25.65
C THR A 757 16.99 -20.95 24.53
N ARG A 758 18.07 -20.71 23.78
CA ARG A 758 18.58 -21.66 22.77
C ARG A 758 19.18 -22.93 23.38
N ALA A 759 19.81 -22.84 24.55
CA ALA A 759 20.35 -24.00 25.25
C ALA A 759 19.23 -25.00 25.62
N THR A 760 17.99 -24.53 25.80
CA THR A 760 16.81 -25.39 26.00
C THR A 760 16.09 -25.77 24.72
N GLY A 761 15.93 -24.80 23.81
CA GLY A 761 15.01 -24.92 22.69
C GLY A 761 15.58 -25.72 21.53
N VAL A 762 16.89 -25.60 21.26
CA VAL A 762 17.54 -26.33 20.14
C VAL A 762 17.63 -27.84 20.42
N PRO A 763 18.12 -28.31 21.59
CA PRO A 763 18.17 -29.76 21.87
C PRO A 763 16.80 -30.44 21.90
N ARG A 764 15.72 -29.70 22.21
CA ARG A 764 14.34 -30.24 22.22
C ARG A 764 13.90 -30.74 20.84
N ASN A 765 14.44 -30.16 19.77
CA ASN A 765 14.08 -30.52 18.40
C ASN A 765 14.90 -31.72 17.87
N ASP A 766 15.88 -32.21 18.63
CA ASP A 766 16.61 -33.45 18.35
C ASP A 766 16.14 -34.59 19.25
N VAL A 767 15.36 -35.50 18.68
CA VAL A 767 14.83 -36.69 19.36
C VAL A 767 15.92 -37.71 19.73
N THR A 768 17.13 -37.62 19.17
CA THR A 768 18.22 -38.54 19.57
C THR A 768 18.76 -38.24 20.96
N ALA A 769 18.55 -37.03 21.47
CA ALA A 769 18.86 -36.68 22.86
C ALA A 769 18.04 -37.50 23.89
N LEU A 770 16.91 -38.09 23.46
CA LEU A 770 16.05 -38.92 24.30
C LEU A 770 16.45 -40.41 24.31
N ARG A 771 17.51 -40.79 23.58
CA ARG A 771 17.93 -42.19 23.41
C ARG A 771 19.28 -42.44 24.07
N GLY A 772 19.33 -43.44 24.94
CA GLY A 772 20.54 -43.87 25.64
C GLY A 772 20.26 -44.09 27.13
N GLN A 773 21.28 -44.56 27.86
CA GLN A 773 21.18 -44.75 29.32
C GLN A 773 21.24 -43.42 30.09
N TYR A 774 21.81 -42.38 29.50
CA TYR A 774 21.96 -41.05 30.08
C TYR A 774 21.05 -40.04 29.39
N ASP A 775 20.54 -39.08 30.16
CA ASP A 775 19.74 -37.97 29.64
C ASP A 775 20.66 -36.95 28.94
N LEU A 776 20.86 -37.14 27.64
CA LEU A 776 21.69 -36.26 26.82
C LEU A 776 21.14 -34.82 26.77
N TYR A 777 19.83 -34.63 26.95
CA TYR A 777 19.20 -33.30 27.02
C TYR A 777 19.74 -32.49 28.21
N ASN A 778 20.09 -33.14 29.32
CA ASN A 778 20.72 -32.51 30.46
C ASN A 778 22.25 -32.53 30.38
N ALA A 779 22.85 -33.60 29.86
CA ALA A 779 24.31 -33.77 29.85
C ALA A 779 25.03 -32.79 28.89
N MET A 780 24.46 -32.51 27.72
CA MET A 780 25.10 -31.68 26.68
C MET A 780 24.44 -30.31 26.49
N ARG A 781 23.38 -29.99 27.24
CA ARG A 781 22.59 -28.75 27.15
C ARG A 781 23.42 -27.48 27.11
N TYR A 782 24.42 -27.43 27.98
CA TYR A 782 25.22 -26.24 28.24
C TYR A 782 26.54 -26.24 27.48
N ILE A 783 26.73 -27.15 26.52
CA ILE A 783 27.93 -27.25 25.69
C ILE A 783 27.54 -26.98 24.24
N THR A 784 28.08 -25.92 23.63
CA THR A 784 27.88 -25.58 22.21
C THR A 784 28.90 -26.27 21.32
N GLU A 785 30.16 -26.29 21.73
CA GLU A 785 31.26 -26.91 21.00
C GLU A 785 32.24 -27.56 21.99
N ALA A 786 32.66 -28.78 21.69
CA ALA A 786 33.65 -29.52 22.46
C ALA A 786 34.37 -30.48 21.51
N TYR A 787 35.47 -30.05 20.93
CA TYR A 787 36.25 -30.88 20.00
C TYR A 787 37.74 -30.76 20.26
N ALA A 788 38.47 -31.79 19.84
CA ALA A 788 39.92 -31.81 19.78
C ALA A 788 40.36 -32.28 18.40
N GLY A 789 41.51 -31.81 17.95
CA GLY A 789 41.98 -32.05 16.60
C GLY A 789 43.43 -31.69 16.40
N ARG A 790 43.88 -31.89 15.16
CA ARG A 790 45.26 -31.65 14.76
C ARG A 790 45.30 -30.94 13.41
N HIS A 791 46.09 -29.88 13.36
CA HIS A 791 46.53 -29.25 12.13
C HIS A 791 47.69 -30.05 11.54
N LEU A 792 47.54 -30.46 10.28
CA LEU A 792 48.52 -31.20 9.53
C LEU A 792 49.06 -30.28 8.43
N ASN A 793 50.38 -30.12 8.36
CA ASN A 793 51.06 -29.29 7.37
C ASN A 793 51.11 -29.96 5.97
N ILE A 794 50.04 -30.65 5.59
CA ILE A 794 49.83 -31.33 4.31
C ILE A 794 48.75 -30.52 3.57
N LEU A 795 48.89 -30.34 2.24
CA LEU A 795 47.93 -29.58 1.41
C LEU A 795 47.62 -28.17 1.97
N GLN A 796 48.64 -27.33 2.13
CA GLN A 796 48.57 -25.95 2.67
C GLN A 796 47.95 -25.81 4.08
N GLY A 797 47.69 -26.93 4.78
CA GLY A 797 47.15 -26.96 6.12
C GLY A 797 45.80 -27.68 6.16
N MET A 798 45.80 -28.96 6.53
CA MET A 798 44.59 -29.76 6.73
C MET A 798 44.23 -29.81 8.21
N ASN A 799 42.97 -29.56 8.56
CA ASN A 799 42.50 -29.73 9.94
C ASN A 799 41.66 -31.00 10.05
N ILE A 800 41.95 -31.83 11.04
CA ILE A 800 41.10 -32.95 11.41
C ILE A 800 40.65 -32.72 12.84
N ASP A 801 39.34 -32.59 13.06
CA ASP A 801 38.75 -32.36 14.37
C ASP A 801 37.71 -33.44 14.67
N ILE A 802 37.66 -33.89 15.93
CA ILE A 802 36.74 -34.90 16.44
C ILE A 802 36.05 -34.36 17.69
N GLY A 803 34.73 -34.48 17.74
CA GLY A 803 33.91 -34.06 18.88
C GLY A 803 32.60 -33.43 18.46
N LEU A 804 32.11 -32.51 19.29
CA LEU A 804 30.91 -31.71 19.08
C LEU A 804 31.28 -30.35 18.46
N PHE A 805 30.69 -30.02 17.32
CA PHE A 805 30.86 -28.73 16.65
C PHE A 805 29.51 -28.20 16.16
N LYS A 806 29.44 -26.88 15.95
CA LYS A 806 28.29 -26.25 15.28
C LYS A 806 28.18 -26.80 13.86
N SER A 807 26.94 -27.00 13.40
CA SER A 807 26.66 -27.44 12.05
C SER A 807 27.13 -26.41 11.02
N TYR A 808 27.64 -26.92 9.91
CA TYR A 808 28.08 -26.12 8.76
C TYR A 808 27.16 -26.34 7.55
N ILE A 809 25.97 -26.91 7.75
CA ILE A 809 24.97 -26.94 6.69
C ILE A 809 24.44 -25.52 6.49
N GLY A 810 24.66 -25.02 5.28
CA GLY A 810 24.18 -23.72 4.86
C GLY A 810 25.09 -22.55 5.22
N LEU A 811 24.62 -21.37 4.82
CA LEU A 811 25.37 -20.13 4.93
C LEU A 811 25.12 -19.38 6.26
N LEU A 812 24.07 -19.76 6.98
CA LEU A 812 23.70 -19.12 8.25
C LEU A 812 24.51 -19.71 9.41
N SER A 813 25.01 -18.84 10.28
CA SER A 813 25.66 -19.22 11.54
C SER A 813 24.64 -19.50 12.63
N TYR A 814 25.05 -20.32 13.59
CA TYR A 814 24.35 -20.49 14.86
C TYR A 814 24.18 -19.14 15.58
N ASN A 815 25.15 -18.25 15.43
CA ASN A 815 25.13 -16.95 16.08
C ASN A 815 24.27 -15.95 15.28
N ASN A 816 23.10 -15.57 15.79
CA ASN A 816 22.14 -14.73 15.05
C ASN A 816 22.72 -13.37 14.61
N PHE A 817 23.58 -12.75 15.42
CA PHE A 817 24.20 -11.47 15.08
C PHE A 817 25.17 -11.55 13.89
N GLU A 818 25.72 -12.74 13.59
CA GLU A 818 26.60 -12.99 12.45
C GLU A 818 25.83 -13.12 11.13
N ASN A 819 24.54 -13.43 11.20
CA ASN A 819 23.65 -13.53 10.05
C ASN A 819 23.22 -12.14 9.54
N TRP A 820 22.79 -12.05 8.28
CA TRP A 820 22.24 -10.80 7.74
C TRP A 820 20.82 -10.55 8.23
N ASN A 821 20.09 -11.62 8.46
CA ASN A 821 18.80 -11.69 9.09
C ASN A 821 18.96 -12.19 10.52
N TYR A 822 18.26 -11.57 11.47
CA TYR A 822 18.27 -12.02 12.85
C TYR A 822 17.49 -13.34 13.03
N GLN A 823 16.53 -13.61 12.13
CA GLN A 823 15.75 -14.85 12.07
C GLN A 823 15.99 -15.56 10.73
N PRO A 824 16.57 -16.77 10.74
CA PRO A 824 16.67 -17.65 9.56
C PRO A 824 15.31 -17.94 8.91
N SER A 825 15.34 -18.45 7.67
CA SER A 825 14.13 -18.97 7.04
C SER A 825 13.60 -20.17 7.82
N PHE A 826 12.33 -20.53 7.61
CA PHE A 826 11.75 -21.73 8.21
C PHE A 826 12.53 -23.01 7.88
N THR A 827 13.05 -23.16 6.66
CA THR A 827 13.82 -24.35 6.28
C THR A 827 15.18 -24.37 6.95
N SER A 828 15.88 -23.23 6.97
CA SER A 828 17.17 -23.09 7.64
C SER A 828 17.06 -23.20 9.17
N ASP A 829 15.98 -22.72 9.78
CA ASP A 829 15.73 -22.91 11.21
C ASP A 829 15.53 -24.40 11.55
N ASN A 830 15.11 -25.22 10.58
CA ASN A 830 14.92 -26.65 10.76
C ASN A 830 16.11 -27.50 10.27
N THR A 831 17.20 -26.89 9.78
CA THR A 831 18.43 -27.63 9.50
C THR A 831 19.18 -27.95 10.79
N PRO A 832 20.05 -28.98 10.79
CA PRO A 832 20.87 -29.32 11.94
C PRO A 832 21.71 -28.14 12.42
N TRP A 833 21.75 -27.91 13.74
CA TRP A 833 22.58 -26.88 14.37
C TRP A 833 23.84 -27.42 15.05
N PHE A 834 23.86 -28.72 15.38
CA PHE A 834 24.99 -29.39 16.01
C PHE A 834 25.34 -30.66 15.26
N PHE A 835 26.64 -30.96 15.24
CA PHE A 835 27.19 -32.20 14.75
C PHE A 835 28.13 -32.80 15.77
N THR A 836 27.93 -34.09 16.02
CA THR A 836 28.88 -34.91 16.79
C THR A 836 29.53 -35.90 15.84
N GLY A 837 30.86 -35.87 15.74
CA GLY A 837 31.59 -36.78 14.87
C GLY A 837 32.99 -36.29 14.51
N LEU A 838 33.40 -36.58 13.29
CA LEU A 838 34.68 -36.21 12.70
C LEU A 838 34.47 -35.23 11.55
N ARG A 839 35.25 -34.14 11.52
CA ARG A 839 35.34 -33.23 10.38
C ARG A 839 36.76 -33.12 9.86
N MET A 840 36.89 -32.98 8.55
CA MET A 840 38.16 -32.81 7.87
C MET A 840 38.09 -31.60 6.92
N GLN A 841 38.89 -30.58 7.17
CA GLN A 841 39.00 -29.35 6.35
C GLN A 841 40.27 -29.39 5.49
N LEU A 842 40.11 -29.19 4.19
CA LEU A 842 41.19 -29.17 3.20
C LEU A 842 41.19 -27.91 2.35
N PHE A 843 42.41 -27.44 2.04
CA PHE A 843 42.68 -26.32 1.14
C PHE A 843 43.61 -26.79 0.00
N PRO A 844 43.05 -27.22 -1.15
CA PRO A 844 43.75 -28.10 -2.09
C PRO A 844 44.97 -27.49 -2.81
N SER A 845 45.15 -26.17 -2.84
CA SER A 845 46.27 -25.53 -3.55
C SER A 845 46.63 -24.18 -2.98
N LYS A 846 47.92 -23.82 -2.99
CA LYS A 846 48.43 -22.48 -2.59
C LYS A 846 47.79 -21.35 -3.41
N LYS A 847 47.45 -21.63 -4.68
CA LYS A 847 46.77 -20.66 -5.57
C LYS A 847 45.30 -20.42 -5.18
N TRP A 848 44.67 -21.39 -4.52
CA TRP A 848 43.24 -21.39 -4.19
C TRP A 848 42.99 -21.44 -2.68
N GLN A 849 44.01 -21.25 -1.85
CA GLN A 849 43.94 -21.44 -0.40
C GLN A 849 42.85 -20.57 0.24
N ASP A 850 42.74 -19.30 -0.16
CA ASP A 850 41.71 -18.38 0.32
C ASP A 850 40.39 -18.44 -0.47
N ARG A 851 40.33 -19.31 -1.48
CA ARG A 851 39.27 -19.33 -2.51
C ARG A 851 38.53 -20.66 -2.61
N LEU A 852 39.07 -21.76 -2.11
CA LEU A 852 38.44 -23.08 -2.14
C LEU A 852 38.69 -23.81 -0.83
N LYS A 853 37.62 -24.05 -0.09
CA LYS A 853 37.60 -24.90 1.10
C LYS A 853 36.75 -26.12 0.82
N LEU A 854 37.31 -27.30 1.03
CA LEU A 854 36.58 -28.57 1.02
C LEU A 854 36.50 -29.09 2.45
N GLU A 855 35.31 -29.47 2.89
CA GLU A 855 35.09 -29.92 4.25
C GLU A 855 34.21 -31.15 4.26
N ALA A 856 34.77 -32.30 4.65
CA ALA A 856 34.04 -33.55 4.75
C ALA A 856 33.67 -33.83 6.22
N TRP A 857 32.49 -34.40 6.43
CA TRP A 857 31.96 -34.73 7.75
C TRP A 857 31.54 -36.19 7.80
N LEU A 858 31.88 -36.86 8.90
CA LEU A 858 31.34 -38.16 9.30
C LEU A 858 30.70 -37.95 10.67
N ILE A 859 29.38 -38.03 10.74
CA ILE A 859 28.62 -37.62 11.93
C ILE A 859 27.65 -38.69 12.38
N ASN A 860 27.24 -38.62 13.65
CA ASN A 860 26.39 -39.65 14.24
C ASN A 860 24.92 -39.62 13.76
N GLY A 861 24.47 -38.55 13.11
CA GLY A 861 23.07 -38.43 12.69
C GLY A 861 22.68 -37.03 12.19
N TRP A 862 21.37 -36.77 12.02
CA TRP A 862 20.83 -35.56 11.39
C TRP A 862 20.98 -34.33 12.28
N GLN A 863 20.51 -34.31 13.53
CA GLN A 863 20.71 -33.18 14.48
C GLN A 863 21.45 -33.58 15.77
N THR A 864 22.40 -34.51 15.70
CA THR A 864 22.55 -35.40 16.86
C THR A 864 23.68 -35.10 17.85
N TYR A 865 23.31 -35.20 19.13
CA TYR A 865 24.24 -35.52 20.22
C TYR A 865 24.58 -37.02 20.25
N GLY A 866 23.65 -37.88 19.82
CA GLY A 866 23.76 -39.34 19.80
C GLY A 866 23.67 -39.96 18.40
N MET A 867 23.44 -41.27 18.31
CA MET A 867 23.20 -41.97 17.05
C MET A 867 21.91 -42.78 17.20
N PHE A 868 20.91 -42.62 16.31
CA PHE A 868 19.66 -43.37 16.40
C PHE A 868 19.70 -44.71 15.66
N ASN A 869 20.48 -44.87 14.60
CA ASN A 869 20.58 -46.14 13.86
C ASN A 869 22.03 -46.52 13.61
N GLU A 870 22.30 -47.73 13.12
CA GLU A 870 23.67 -48.30 13.10
C GLU A 870 24.65 -47.61 12.13
N ALA A 871 24.17 -46.83 11.15
CA ALA A 871 25.02 -46.21 10.13
C ALA A 871 25.23 -44.70 10.38
N PRO A 872 26.47 -44.19 10.37
CA PRO A 872 26.75 -42.77 10.51
C PRO A 872 26.26 -41.98 9.27
N GLY A 873 25.94 -40.71 9.49
CA GLY A 873 25.69 -39.73 8.43
C GLY A 873 27.00 -39.23 7.81
N ILE A 874 26.95 -38.89 6.52
CA ILE A 874 28.09 -38.37 5.76
C ILE A 874 27.68 -37.05 5.14
N GLY A 875 28.57 -36.06 5.17
CA GLY A 875 28.37 -34.83 4.43
C GLY A 875 29.65 -34.25 3.84
N LEU A 876 29.45 -33.31 2.92
CA LEU A 876 30.49 -32.59 2.22
C LEU A 876 30.04 -31.15 2.01
N GLN A 877 30.89 -30.20 2.39
CA GLN A 877 30.79 -28.81 2.03
C GLN A 877 31.90 -28.43 1.05
N VAL A 878 31.50 -27.77 -0.02
CA VAL A 878 32.36 -27.13 -1.00
C VAL A 878 32.10 -25.63 -0.95
N GLN A 879 33.09 -24.86 -0.48
CA GLN A 879 33.03 -23.41 -0.49
C GLN A 879 34.00 -22.86 -1.53
N PHE A 880 33.48 -22.14 -2.52
CA PHE A 880 34.25 -21.58 -3.61
C PHE A 880 34.04 -20.07 -3.73
N ARG A 881 35.13 -19.31 -3.59
CA ARG A 881 35.18 -17.84 -3.57
C ARG A 881 36.09 -17.34 -4.69
N PRO A 882 35.61 -17.28 -5.94
CA PRO A 882 36.45 -16.91 -7.08
C PRO A 882 36.94 -15.45 -7.02
N LYS A 883 36.17 -14.56 -6.37
CA LYS A 883 36.46 -13.14 -6.14
C LYS A 883 36.06 -12.75 -4.72
N GLU A 884 36.62 -11.67 -4.18
CA GLU A 884 36.20 -11.12 -2.88
C GLU A 884 34.69 -10.78 -2.85
N SER A 885 34.13 -10.40 -3.99
CA SER A 885 32.72 -10.04 -4.12
C SER A 885 31.77 -11.24 -4.24
N LEU A 886 32.25 -12.47 -4.38
CA LEU A 886 31.42 -13.64 -4.69
C LEU A 886 31.82 -14.86 -3.84
N SER A 887 30.86 -15.42 -3.10
CA SER A 887 31.00 -16.68 -2.38
C SER A 887 29.92 -17.67 -2.82
N LEU A 888 30.34 -18.85 -3.23
CA LEU A 888 29.48 -20.00 -3.52
C LEU A 888 29.69 -21.04 -2.42
N LEU A 889 28.61 -21.61 -1.91
CA LEU A 889 28.62 -22.64 -0.89
C LEU A 889 27.67 -23.74 -1.33
N CYS A 890 28.14 -24.98 -1.34
CA CYS A 890 27.33 -26.16 -1.57
C CYS A 890 27.60 -27.11 -0.42
N SER A 891 26.58 -27.40 0.38
CA SER A 891 26.63 -28.39 1.45
C SER A 891 25.69 -29.52 1.08
N ILE A 892 26.18 -30.76 1.13
CA ILE A 892 25.39 -31.95 0.86
C ILE A 892 25.57 -32.88 2.06
N TYR A 893 24.47 -33.46 2.52
CA TYR A 893 24.44 -34.32 3.68
C TYR A 893 23.43 -35.45 3.50
N GLY A 894 23.76 -36.66 3.96
CA GLY A 894 22.82 -37.77 3.96
C GLY A 894 23.16 -38.84 5.00
N GLY A 895 22.13 -39.54 5.47
CA GLY A 895 22.29 -40.55 6.52
C GLY A 895 20.98 -41.30 6.83
N TYR A 896 21.10 -42.34 7.66
CA TYR A 896 20.00 -43.24 8.03
C TYR A 896 19.47 -42.94 9.43
N ASP A 897 19.32 -41.68 9.80
CA ASP A 897 19.05 -41.28 11.18
C ASP A 897 17.58 -40.91 11.42
N THR A 898 16.66 -41.73 10.92
CA THR A 898 15.23 -41.57 11.20
C THR A 898 14.82 -42.39 12.43
N PRO A 899 14.15 -41.77 13.42
CA PRO A 899 13.68 -42.48 14.60
C PRO A 899 12.80 -43.68 14.27
N GLU A 900 13.12 -44.83 14.85
CA GLU A 900 12.39 -46.10 14.73
C GLU A 900 12.24 -46.64 13.29
N LYS A 901 12.99 -46.06 12.34
CA LYS A 901 12.96 -46.39 10.92
C LYS A 901 14.37 -46.57 10.38
N PRO A 902 15.08 -47.66 10.74
CA PRO A 902 16.48 -47.87 10.37
C PRO A 902 16.71 -47.98 8.86
N SER A 903 15.69 -48.38 8.09
CA SER A 903 15.75 -48.47 6.63
C SER A 903 15.44 -47.15 5.90
N ARG A 904 15.24 -46.04 6.61
CA ARG A 904 14.93 -44.75 6.01
C ARG A 904 16.16 -43.87 5.85
N PHE A 905 16.52 -43.62 4.59
CA PHE A 905 17.57 -42.69 4.20
C PHE A 905 17.04 -41.27 4.08
N ARG A 906 17.81 -40.30 4.57
CA ARG A 906 17.56 -38.86 4.41
C ARG A 906 18.67 -38.23 3.58
N PHE A 907 18.30 -37.33 2.69
CA PHE A 907 19.22 -36.51 1.91
C PHE A 907 18.86 -35.05 2.04
N HIS A 908 19.87 -34.19 2.14
CA HIS A 908 19.76 -32.75 2.14
C HIS A 908 20.89 -32.11 1.35
N SER A 909 20.58 -31.05 0.63
CA SER A 909 21.55 -30.17 0.02
C SER A 909 21.13 -28.73 0.30
N ASP A 910 22.07 -27.91 0.78
CA ASP A 910 21.92 -26.45 0.93
C ASP A 910 22.95 -25.78 0.03
N ASN A 911 22.47 -24.94 -0.90
CA ASN A 911 23.29 -24.31 -1.91
C ASN A 911 23.11 -22.80 -1.87
N SER A 912 24.15 -22.07 -1.47
CA SER A 912 24.12 -20.62 -1.32
C SER A 912 25.04 -19.91 -2.30
N VAL A 913 24.54 -18.83 -2.91
CA VAL A 913 25.27 -17.90 -3.77
C VAL A 913 25.19 -16.51 -3.15
N VAL A 914 26.34 -15.91 -2.86
CA VAL A 914 26.44 -14.62 -2.18
C VAL A 914 27.26 -13.65 -3.03
N LEU A 915 26.65 -12.54 -3.43
CA LEU A 915 27.26 -11.52 -4.29
C LEU A 915 27.19 -10.14 -3.64
N ARG A 916 28.35 -9.54 -3.35
CA ARG A 916 28.47 -8.11 -3.02
C ARG A 916 28.69 -7.31 -4.30
N TYR A 917 27.65 -6.62 -4.74
CA TYR A 917 27.69 -5.85 -5.98
C TYR A 917 28.05 -4.38 -5.77
N ARG A 918 28.08 -3.88 -4.53
CA ARG A 918 28.52 -2.52 -4.19
C ARG A 918 29.41 -2.51 -2.96
N ASN A 919 30.53 -1.77 -3.05
CA ASN A 919 31.44 -1.49 -1.95
C ASN A 919 32.08 -0.11 -2.18
N THR A 920 31.46 0.96 -1.66
CA THR A 920 31.86 2.36 -1.89
C THR A 920 31.87 3.14 -0.57
N PRO A 921 33.03 3.59 -0.06
CA PRO A 921 33.14 4.18 1.29
C PRO A 921 32.58 5.62 1.45
N VAL A 922 32.15 6.27 0.36
CA VAL A 922 31.79 7.70 0.31
C VAL A 922 30.29 7.94 0.05
N ALA A 923 29.50 6.89 -0.19
CA ALA A 923 28.07 7.02 -0.47
C ALA A 923 27.22 6.78 0.78
N SER A 924 25.97 7.28 0.79
CA SER A 924 25.00 7.03 1.87
C SER A 924 24.74 5.53 2.10
N VAL A 925 24.76 4.74 1.03
CA VAL A 925 24.84 3.26 1.05
C VAL A 925 26.28 2.87 0.75
N THR A 926 26.98 2.37 1.77
CA THR A 926 28.40 2.06 1.69
C THR A 926 28.68 0.68 1.12
N LYS A 927 27.84 -0.32 1.41
CA LYS A 927 27.95 -1.67 0.81
C LYS A 927 26.55 -2.17 0.45
N ALA A 928 26.49 -3.04 -0.56
CA ALA A 928 25.26 -3.77 -0.89
C ALA A 928 25.59 -5.19 -1.36
N ALA A 929 24.87 -6.16 -0.83
CA ALA A 929 25.05 -7.56 -1.15
C ALA A 929 23.72 -8.30 -1.23
N PHE A 930 23.73 -9.38 -2.00
CA PHE A 930 22.62 -10.26 -2.25
C PHE A 930 23.04 -11.71 -1.99
N SER A 931 22.16 -12.51 -1.41
CA SER A 931 22.35 -13.93 -1.15
C SER A 931 21.14 -14.69 -1.67
N LEU A 932 21.37 -15.79 -2.39
CA LEU A 932 20.34 -16.73 -2.81
C LEU A 932 20.74 -18.12 -2.29
N THR A 933 19.88 -18.73 -1.48
CA THR A 933 20.07 -20.08 -0.93
C THR A 933 18.96 -20.98 -1.44
N ALA A 934 19.33 -22.18 -1.88
CA ALA A 934 18.43 -23.20 -2.39
C ALA A 934 18.68 -24.52 -1.67
N ASP A 935 17.64 -25.01 -1.00
CA ASP A 935 17.69 -26.30 -0.32
C ASP A 935 16.86 -27.33 -1.04
N LEU A 936 17.38 -28.55 -1.09
CA LEU A 936 16.74 -29.72 -1.66
C LEU A 936 16.86 -30.85 -0.66
N GLY A 937 15.78 -31.60 -0.44
CA GLY A 937 15.88 -32.79 0.39
C GLY A 937 14.80 -33.81 0.09
N PHE A 938 15.08 -35.05 0.47
CA PHE A 938 14.13 -36.15 0.35
C PHE A 938 14.39 -37.24 1.38
N GLU A 939 13.35 -38.02 1.66
CA GLU A 939 13.46 -39.28 2.40
C GLU A 939 13.13 -40.47 1.47
N ASN A 940 13.81 -41.59 1.67
CA ASN A 940 13.56 -42.84 0.94
C ASN A 940 13.60 -44.04 1.89
N GLY A 941 12.63 -44.96 1.75
CA GLY A 941 12.56 -46.19 2.54
C GLY A 941 11.60 -46.10 3.73
N ALA A 942 11.36 -47.23 4.39
CA ALA A 942 10.40 -47.37 5.48
C ALA A 942 9.01 -46.76 5.18
N GLY A 943 8.46 -47.08 4.02
CA GLY A 943 7.11 -46.69 3.59
C GLY A 943 7.00 -45.36 2.85
N VAL A 944 8.10 -44.67 2.55
CA VAL A 944 8.10 -43.40 1.78
C VAL A 944 9.06 -43.45 0.60
N SER A 945 8.78 -42.65 -0.43
CA SER A 945 9.61 -42.54 -1.64
C SER A 945 9.92 -41.07 -1.91
N PRO A 946 11.10 -40.71 -2.46
CA PRO A 946 11.44 -39.33 -2.78
C PRO A 946 10.43 -38.62 -3.66
N PHE A 947 9.82 -39.30 -4.64
CA PHE A 947 8.85 -38.72 -5.58
C PHE A 947 7.49 -39.41 -5.56
N GLY A 948 7.25 -40.23 -4.53
CA GLY A 948 6.06 -41.05 -4.41
C GLY A 948 6.07 -42.28 -5.33
N SER A 949 5.25 -43.25 -4.99
CA SER A 949 4.93 -44.43 -5.81
C SER A 949 3.53 -44.91 -5.45
N VAL A 950 3.00 -45.90 -6.20
CA VAL A 950 1.69 -46.51 -5.93
C VAL A 950 1.57 -47.02 -4.48
N ASN A 951 2.69 -47.44 -3.87
CA ASN A 951 2.73 -48.06 -2.55
C ASN A 951 3.41 -47.20 -1.47
N ALA A 952 3.83 -45.97 -1.79
CA ALA A 952 4.56 -45.12 -0.85
C ALA A 952 4.35 -43.62 -1.16
N PRO A 953 3.91 -42.78 -0.21
CA PRO A 953 3.78 -41.35 -0.42
C PRO A 953 5.11 -40.67 -0.75
N ALA A 954 5.03 -39.52 -1.43
CA ALA A 954 6.17 -38.67 -1.72
C ALA A 954 6.65 -37.95 -0.46
N GLN A 955 7.96 -37.97 -0.21
CA GLN A 955 8.57 -37.20 0.88
C GLN A 955 9.83 -36.47 0.39
N ASN A 956 9.62 -35.26 -0.11
CA ASN A 956 10.67 -34.36 -0.60
C ASN A 956 10.35 -32.90 -0.23
N PHE A 957 11.35 -32.04 -0.35
CA PHE A 957 11.16 -30.60 -0.28
C PHE A 957 12.15 -29.86 -1.19
N VAL A 958 11.71 -28.67 -1.60
CA VAL A 958 12.52 -27.65 -2.25
C VAL A 958 12.27 -26.34 -1.53
N SER A 959 13.33 -25.65 -1.12
CA SER A 959 13.26 -24.35 -0.44
C SER A 959 14.15 -23.36 -1.18
N LEU A 960 13.66 -22.14 -1.37
CA LEU A 960 14.41 -21.04 -1.97
C LEU A 960 14.33 -19.83 -1.06
N MET A 961 15.47 -19.22 -0.78
CA MET A 961 15.60 -18.07 0.11
C MET A 961 16.46 -17.01 -0.56
N ALA A 962 15.99 -15.76 -0.54
CA ALA A 962 16.74 -14.63 -1.04
C ALA A 962 16.89 -13.58 0.06
N TYR A 963 18.12 -13.14 0.29
CA TYR A 963 18.45 -12.12 1.27
C TYR A 963 19.16 -10.96 0.58
N HIS A 964 18.84 -9.75 1.00
CA HIS A 964 19.50 -8.54 0.52
C HIS A 964 19.94 -7.70 1.71
N ARG A 965 21.19 -7.25 1.70
CA ARG A 965 21.75 -6.46 2.77
C ARG A 965 22.32 -5.16 2.21
N LEU A 966 21.88 -4.07 2.81
CA LEU A 966 22.39 -2.73 2.60
C LEU A 966 23.11 -2.28 3.86
N TRP A 967 24.29 -1.73 3.70
CA TRP A 967 25.01 -1.08 4.79
C TRP A 967 25.01 0.42 4.56
N PHE A 968 24.69 1.16 5.62
CA PHE A 968 24.66 2.61 5.64
C PHE A 968 25.81 3.12 6.51
N ALA A 969 26.20 4.39 6.31
CA ALA A 969 27.08 5.11 7.23
C ALA A 969 28.43 4.42 7.60
N ARG A 970 28.99 3.58 6.71
CA ARG A 970 30.26 2.83 6.92
C ARG A 970 30.18 1.77 8.03
N ASP A 971 29.10 1.00 8.07
CA ASP A 971 28.88 -0.06 9.07
C ASP A 971 28.81 0.49 10.52
N LYS A 972 28.40 1.76 10.67
CA LYS A 972 28.17 2.42 11.97
C LYS A 972 26.73 2.30 12.45
#